data_AF-A0A177CP85-F1
#
_entry.id   AF-A0A177CP85-F1
#
_cell.length_a   1.000
_cell.length_b   1.000
_cell.length_c   1.000
_cell.angle_alpha   90.00
_cell.angle_beta   90.00
_cell.angle_gamma   90.00
#
_symmetry.space_group_name_H-M   'P 1'
#
loop_
_entity.id
_entity.type
_entity.pdbx_description
1 polymer ?
#
loop_
_entity_poly.entity_id
_entity_poly.type
_entity_poly.pdbx_seq_one_letter_code
_entity_poly.pdbx_strand_id
1 'polypeptide(L)'
;MNPRAWFSDLTPYFVYVLFVATLGPLLFGFHLSELNAPEDVIRCKKSSITTAAANLPQCIKMEDLEWGVVGSMYTLGGLLGALSAGPLAGRYGRRRTMQLTSVFFIIGPVFEALSPNIGVMAVGRLLSGVGAGASVVVVPIYISEIAPPAQKGFFGAFTQIMCNVGILLTQLLGYFLSHDSYWRVILAAGGIIGVLQSLGLLLSVESPKYLAEQGHSSQAKKVLRSIRGEGTDIDDEFNSWGVDGASEATDEEQSLLRNDEEPSTPKTRSGKEEALSIAQVLRHSDYQKAAFAVIMIMLAQQLSGINSIVMYGVSLLADLLASNSALLNLAVSAVNIVVTTGCAPLPDKLGRKACLLQSLAGMGISSLLLAIGIMKAIPVLSAVAVLLFVSSFALGLGPVPFILSAELVGPEAVGATQSIALAANWIATFLVAQFFPLASAKLHGKVYIIFAALSAAFFVFISWFVPETKGKKNADEPAMPDLPAHSSPAFPPLHSPRPEHPHHLEAEDYVLASTTTSHSDAASTPPKARRPSQPPPPSLISPAFTPPATPGVSTPSDPRPRPPRSVPVLPSGTDSPRPELLEQLPVVECEVRARIPTTTGHEMWLHVYRNNVDTKEHLAIVFGNQIRSRSLDREREGETELERMTRGAYVGRLYPGRTHSRVEAIKRAEGAMPKAAPQSSGGSTATSSALSDAGDAAETNSRTELPLVRIHSECYTGETVWSARCDCGEQLDEAARLMSSPQMSPSGGVIIYLRQEGRGIGLGEKLKAYNLQDLGNDTYEANIMLRHPADARSYGLATSMLVDLGLGGEEGIRLLTNNPDKVRAVEGPGREVVVRERVAMVPIAWKTGGEKGIKSEEVEKYLSTKIEKFKHMLTQQ
;
A
#
# COMPACT_ATOMS: atom_id res chain seq x y z
N MET A 1 -4.83 -5.98 25.30
CA MET A 1 -3.87 -4.91 24.96
C MET A 1 -3.87 -3.88 26.06
N ASN A 2 -2.70 -3.50 26.57
CA ASN A 2 -2.53 -2.70 27.79
C ASN A 2 -2.38 -1.21 27.42
N PRO A 3 -3.29 -0.29 27.82
CA PRO A 3 -3.24 1.12 27.40
C PRO A 3 -1.96 1.86 27.81
N ARG A 4 -1.23 1.34 28.81
CA ARG A 4 0.09 1.87 29.22
C ARG A 4 1.19 1.70 28.18
N ALA A 5 1.10 0.69 27.31
CA ALA A 5 2.07 0.48 26.22
C ALA A 5 1.86 1.43 25.04
N TRP A 6 0.71 2.12 24.96
CA TRP A 6 0.41 3.05 23.88
C TRP A 6 1.11 4.41 24.05
N PHE A 7 1.33 4.79 25.31
CA PHE A 7 1.94 6.07 25.69
C PHE A 7 3.43 5.96 26.05
N SER A 8 3.99 4.75 26.17
CA SER A 8 5.41 4.56 26.53
C SER A 8 6.37 5.05 25.45
N ASP A 9 5.92 5.11 24.20
CA ASP A 9 6.75 5.41 23.02
C ASP A 9 6.58 6.85 22.53
N LEU A 10 5.87 7.71 23.29
CA LEU A 10 5.58 9.09 22.91
C LEU A 10 6.53 10.06 23.64
N THR A 11 7.30 10.82 22.87
CA THR A 11 8.16 11.87 23.43
C THR A 11 7.34 13.10 23.83
N PRO A 12 7.77 13.85 24.88
CA PRO A 12 7.17 15.14 25.21
C PRO A 12 7.22 16.13 24.03
N TYR A 13 8.27 16.05 23.21
CA TYR A 13 8.44 16.90 22.05
C TYR A 13 7.41 16.59 20.94
N PHE A 14 7.10 15.32 20.68
CA PHE A 14 6.02 14.94 19.78
C PHE A 14 4.67 15.51 20.24
N VAL A 15 4.35 15.38 21.53
CA VAL A 15 3.10 15.93 22.10
C VAL A 15 3.04 17.45 21.93
N TYR A 16 4.15 18.15 22.17
CA TYR A 16 4.25 19.58 21.92
C TYR A 16 3.96 19.96 20.47
N VAL A 17 4.62 19.29 19.51
CA VAL A 17 4.45 19.55 18.07
C VAL A 17 3.01 19.26 17.62
N LEU A 18 2.43 18.15 18.09
CA LEU A 18 1.03 17.79 17.82
C LEU A 18 0.07 18.85 18.39
N PHE A 19 0.27 19.29 19.62
CA PHE A 19 -0.55 20.32 20.25
C PHE A 19 -0.50 21.64 19.49
N VAL A 20 0.70 22.13 19.15
CA VAL A 20 0.86 23.38 18.40
C VAL A 20 0.23 23.30 17.00
N ALA A 21 0.42 22.19 16.29
CA ALA A 21 -0.18 22.00 14.97
C ALA A 21 -1.72 22.00 15.05
N THR A 22 -2.28 21.35 16.07
CA THR A 22 -3.73 21.20 16.24
C THR A 22 -4.46 22.45 16.75
N LEU A 23 -3.74 23.51 17.14
CA LEU A 23 -4.34 24.83 17.38
C LEU A 23 -5.03 25.40 16.12
N GLY A 24 -4.57 25.03 14.93
CA GLY A 24 -5.21 25.41 13.67
C GLY A 24 -6.63 24.83 13.50
N PRO A 25 -6.83 23.50 13.58
CA PRO A 25 -8.15 22.87 13.65
C PRO A 25 -9.02 23.43 14.78
N LEU A 26 -8.44 23.74 15.94
CA LEU A 26 -9.17 24.43 17.02
C LEU A 26 -9.69 25.79 16.57
N LEU A 27 -8.86 26.61 15.93
CA LEU A 27 -9.27 27.90 15.37
C LEU A 27 -10.34 27.77 14.28
N PHE A 28 -10.27 26.72 13.44
CA PHE A 28 -11.35 26.41 12.50
C PHE A 28 -12.68 26.19 13.22
N GLY A 29 -12.70 25.36 14.28
CA GLY A 29 -13.91 25.12 15.08
C GLY A 29 -14.38 26.36 15.84
N PHE A 30 -13.43 27.18 16.29
CA PHE A 30 -13.69 28.45 16.97
C PHE A 30 -14.46 29.39 16.05
N HIS A 31 -13.87 29.74 14.91
CA HIS A 31 -14.47 30.66 13.93
C HIS A 31 -15.74 30.11 13.28
N LEU A 32 -15.93 28.79 13.24
CA LEU A 32 -17.17 28.19 12.76
C LEU A 32 -18.37 28.50 13.67
N SER A 33 -18.14 28.66 14.98
CA SER A 33 -19.22 28.80 15.99
C SER A 33 -19.29 30.16 16.70
N GLU A 34 -18.33 31.05 16.48
CA GLU A 34 -18.19 32.33 17.20
C GLU A 34 -19.36 33.30 17.09
N LEU A 35 -20.12 33.22 16.00
CA LEU A 35 -21.27 34.08 15.78
C LEU A 35 -22.57 33.50 16.37
N ASN A 36 -22.60 32.23 16.77
CA ASN A 36 -23.84 31.53 17.17
C ASN A 36 -24.42 32.09 18.49
N ALA A 37 -23.64 32.09 19.57
CA ALA A 37 -24.10 32.56 20.88
C ALA A 37 -24.34 34.09 20.96
N PRO A 38 -23.47 34.96 20.40
CA PRO A 38 -23.66 36.41 20.46
C PRO A 38 -24.58 36.98 19.38
N GLU A 39 -25.26 36.17 18.56
CA GLU A 39 -26.10 36.63 17.42
C GLU A 39 -27.03 37.79 17.83
N ASP A 40 -27.85 37.59 18.86
CA ASP A 40 -28.87 38.57 19.27
C ASP A 40 -28.25 39.89 19.76
N VAL A 41 -27.04 39.83 20.32
CA VAL A 41 -26.32 41.01 20.84
C VAL A 41 -25.66 41.76 19.70
N ILE A 42 -25.00 41.06 18.78
CA ILE A 42 -24.36 41.67 17.61
C ILE A 42 -25.41 42.36 16.74
N ARG A 43 -26.58 41.74 16.53
CA ARG A 43 -27.66 42.25 15.67
C ARG A 43 -28.58 43.29 16.31
N CYS A 44 -28.27 43.76 17.52
CA CYS A 44 -29.10 44.70 18.28
C CYS A 44 -30.53 44.19 18.60
N LYS A 45 -30.77 42.87 18.67
CA LYS A 45 -32.08 42.30 19.04
C LYS A 45 -32.35 42.37 20.54
N LYS A 46 -31.31 42.27 21.38
CA LYS A 46 -31.41 42.50 22.83
C LYS A 46 -31.21 43.98 23.17
N SER A 47 -32.19 44.57 23.85
CA SER A 47 -32.17 45.95 24.32
C SER A 47 -31.24 46.12 25.53
N SER A 48 -29.93 46.20 25.34
CA SER A 48 -29.02 46.74 26.36
C SER A 48 -28.71 48.20 26.04
N ILE A 49 -29.60 49.09 26.49
CA ILE A 49 -29.31 50.52 26.63
C ILE A 49 -28.29 50.66 27.76
N THR A 50 -27.15 51.33 27.54
CA THR A 50 -26.64 52.52 28.27
C THR A 50 -25.20 52.86 27.80
N THR A 51 -25.00 54.09 27.32
CA THR A 51 -23.71 54.82 27.10
C THR A 51 -22.48 54.06 26.59
N ALA A 52 -22.21 54.18 25.29
CA ALA A 52 -20.91 53.85 24.72
C ALA A 52 -19.85 54.85 25.20
N ALA A 53 -18.93 54.39 26.05
CA ALA A 53 -17.62 54.99 26.21
C ALA A 53 -16.62 54.23 25.34
N ALA A 54 -16.59 54.52 24.04
CA ALA A 54 -15.47 54.33 23.09
C ALA A 54 -15.96 54.52 21.64
N ASN A 55 -15.07 54.90 20.73
CA ASN A 55 -15.31 55.18 19.31
C ASN A 55 -15.88 54.02 18.45
N LEU A 56 -16.33 52.91 19.04
CA LEU A 56 -16.87 51.74 18.33
C LEU A 56 -18.34 51.49 18.70
N PRO A 57 -19.20 51.10 17.74
CA PRO A 57 -20.62 50.83 18.02
C PRO A 57 -20.79 49.58 18.90
N GLN A 58 -21.77 49.61 19.81
CA GLN A 58 -22.06 48.51 20.74
C GLN A 58 -22.63 47.27 20.02
N CYS A 59 -23.44 47.48 18.98
CA CYS A 59 -24.01 46.45 18.12
C CYS A 59 -24.11 46.98 16.68
N ILE A 60 -24.30 46.09 15.71
CA ILE A 60 -24.39 46.43 14.28
C ILE A 60 -25.78 45.98 13.79
N LYS A 61 -26.61 46.93 13.36
CA LYS A 61 -27.94 46.59 12.82
C LYS A 61 -27.77 45.81 11.52
N MET A 62 -28.38 44.61 11.46
CA MET A 62 -28.29 43.69 10.32
C MET A 62 -29.61 42.93 10.11
N GLU A 63 -30.06 42.85 8.87
CA GLU A 63 -31.14 41.95 8.43
C GLU A 63 -30.67 40.49 8.39
N ASP A 64 -31.61 39.53 8.29
CA ASP A 64 -31.27 38.10 8.25
C ASP A 64 -30.39 37.73 7.04
N LEU A 65 -30.58 38.40 5.91
CA LEU A 65 -29.77 38.19 4.71
C LEU A 65 -28.34 38.69 4.91
N GLU A 66 -28.17 39.86 5.53
CA GLU A 66 -26.86 40.46 5.82
C GLU A 66 -26.08 39.62 6.83
N TRP A 67 -26.77 39.08 7.85
CA TRP A 67 -26.18 38.13 8.80
C TRP A 67 -25.69 36.86 8.09
N GLY A 68 -26.51 36.30 7.19
CA GLY A 68 -26.12 35.17 6.34
C GLY A 68 -24.88 35.47 5.50
N VAL A 69 -24.76 36.67 4.94
CA VAL A 69 -23.57 37.13 4.19
C VAL A 69 -22.32 37.17 5.08
N VAL A 70 -22.41 37.73 6.29
CA VAL A 70 -21.27 37.75 7.24
C VAL A 70 -20.85 36.32 7.62
N GLY A 71 -21.83 35.43 7.84
CA GLY A 71 -21.58 34.01 8.09
C GLY A 71 -20.89 33.32 6.91
N SER A 72 -21.33 33.59 5.68
CA SER A 72 -20.85 32.94 4.46
C SER A 72 -19.55 33.51 3.90
N MET A 73 -19.13 34.73 4.27
CA MET A 73 -17.79 35.23 3.93
C MET A 73 -16.66 34.37 4.53
N TYR A 74 -16.88 33.81 5.72
CA TYR A 74 -15.94 32.87 6.31
C TYR A 74 -15.78 31.60 5.48
N THR A 75 -16.87 31.08 4.93
CA THR A 75 -16.84 29.85 4.13
C THR A 75 -16.24 30.10 2.75
N LEU A 76 -16.47 31.29 2.18
CA LEU A 76 -15.77 31.75 0.96
C LEU A 76 -14.26 31.87 1.19
N GLY A 77 -13.84 32.44 2.32
CA GLY A 77 -12.44 32.47 2.73
C GLY A 77 -11.86 31.07 2.87
N GLY A 78 -12.61 30.18 3.52
CA GLY A 78 -12.28 28.76 3.68
C GLY A 78 -12.04 28.05 2.34
N LEU A 79 -12.87 28.31 1.35
CA LEU A 79 -12.69 27.79 -0.01
C LEU A 79 -11.37 28.26 -0.65
N LEU A 80 -11.07 29.56 -0.56
CA LEU A 80 -9.82 30.13 -1.08
C LEU A 80 -8.59 29.57 -0.37
N GLY A 81 -8.67 29.43 0.96
CA GLY A 81 -7.63 28.81 1.78
C GLY A 81 -7.40 27.35 1.40
N ALA A 82 -8.48 26.56 1.28
CA ALA A 82 -8.38 25.14 0.97
C ALA A 82 -7.78 24.86 -0.42
N LEU A 83 -8.17 25.64 -1.44
CA LEU A 83 -7.66 25.50 -2.81
C LEU A 83 -6.18 25.89 -2.94
N SER A 84 -5.72 26.87 -2.14
CA SER A 84 -4.33 27.34 -2.18
C SER A 84 -3.38 26.50 -1.31
N ALA A 85 -3.88 25.88 -0.24
CA ALA A 85 -3.06 25.21 0.76
C ALA A 85 -2.25 24.02 0.24
N GLY A 86 -2.82 23.15 -0.60
CA GLY A 86 -2.10 21.99 -1.15
C GLY A 86 -0.83 22.40 -1.92
N PRO A 87 -0.93 23.27 -2.94
CA PRO A 87 0.22 23.79 -3.66
C PRO A 87 1.24 24.51 -2.77
N LEU A 88 0.79 25.30 -1.78
CA LEU A 88 1.69 25.97 -0.85
C LEU A 88 2.44 24.97 0.05
N ALA A 89 1.76 23.95 0.58
CA ALA A 89 2.37 22.92 1.43
C ALA A 89 3.38 22.05 0.68
N GLY A 90 3.16 21.80 -0.60
CA GLY A 90 4.10 21.11 -1.47
C GLY A 90 5.36 21.95 -1.79
N ARG A 91 5.21 23.27 -1.96
CA ARG A 91 6.32 24.17 -2.36
C ARG A 91 7.14 24.72 -1.19
N TYR A 92 6.49 25.08 -0.09
CA TYR A 92 7.12 25.77 1.04
C TYR A 92 7.28 24.90 2.28
N GLY A 93 6.72 23.69 2.29
CA GLY A 93 6.69 22.80 3.45
C GLY A 93 5.45 23.00 4.32
N ARG A 94 5.23 22.06 5.24
CA ARG A 94 4.00 22.01 6.07
C ARG A 94 4.09 23.07 7.17
N ARG A 95 5.23 23.19 7.85
CA ARG A 95 5.45 24.16 8.95
C ARG A 95 5.30 25.59 8.48
N ARG A 96 5.96 25.98 7.38
CA ARG A 96 5.88 27.36 6.86
C ARG A 96 4.47 27.72 6.39
N THR A 97 3.77 26.75 5.81
CA THR A 97 2.37 26.96 5.42
C THR A 97 1.49 27.18 6.64
N MET A 98 1.66 26.41 7.72
CA MET A 98 0.97 26.66 8.99
C MET A 98 1.28 28.06 9.57
N GLN A 99 2.53 28.52 9.50
CA GLN A 99 2.87 29.89 9.93
C GLN A 99 2.13 30.97 9.13
N LEU A 100 2.02 30.78 7.81
CA LEU A 100 1.22 31.68 6.97
C LEU A 100 -0.26 31.67 7.36
N THR A 101 -0.82 30.50 7.69
CA THR A 101 -2.22 30.43 8.17
C THR A 101 -2.41 31.16 9.50
N SER A 102 -1.43 31.12 10.41
CA SER A 102 -1.50 31.85 11.68
C SER A 102 -1.56 33.37 11.50
N VAL A 103 -0.95 33.91 10.43
CA VAL A 103 -1.07 35.34 10.10
C VAL A 103 -2.54 35.71 9.84
N PHE A 104 -3.27 34.89 9.07
CA PHE A 104 -4.69 35.11 8.81
C PHE A 104 -5.54 34.94 10.08
N PHE A 105 -5.21 33.96 10.92
CA PHE A 105 -5.85 33.77 12.23
C PHE A 105 -5.55 34.88 13.25
N ILE A 106 -4.58 35.76 13.00
CA ILE A 106 -4.34 36.94 13.83
C ILE A 106 -5.06 38.15 13.24
N ILE A 107 -4.90 38.39 11.94
CA ILE A 107 -5.44 39.60 11.29
C ILE A 107 -6.97 39.54 11.20
N GLY A 108 -7.56 38.40 10.83
CA GLY A 108 -9.01 38.24 10.72
C GLY A 108 -9.74 38.61 12.03
N PRO A 109 -9.38 37.99 13.16
CA PRO A 109 -9.99 38.30 14.46
C PRO A 109 -9.79 39.75 14.93
N VAL A 110 -8.68 40.40 14.56
CA VAL A 110 -8.47 41.84 14.83
C VAL A 110 -9.49 42.68 14.08
N PHE A 111 -9.73 42.38 12.79
CA PHE A 111 -10.76 43.07 12.00
C PHE A 111 -12.17 42.81 12.55
N GLU A 112 -12.46 41.58 12.96
CA GLU A 112 -13.75 41.20 13.54
C GLU A 112 -14.01 41.91 14.88
N ALA A 113 -13.05 41.86 15.81
CA ALA A 113 -13.15 42.48 17.13
C ALA A 113 -13.25 44.01 17.07
N LEU A 114 -12.57 44.65 16.11
CA LEU A 114 -12.58 46.10 15.92
C LEU A 114 -13.60 46.58 14.88
N SER A 115 -14.49 45.72 14.41
CA SER A 115 -15.44 46.04 13.33
C SER A 115 -16.43 47.16 13.73
N PRO A 116 -16.51 48.27 12.96
CA PRO A 116 -17.53 49.30 13.15
C PRO A 116 -18.76 49.11 12.23
N ASN A 117 -18.67 48.26 11.20
CA ASN A 117 -19.71 48.03 10.22
C ASN A 117 -19.64 46.62 9.64
N ILE A 118 -20.68 46.25 8.87
CA ILE A 118 -20.83 44.94 8.22
C ILE A 118 -19.64 44.61 7.32
N GLY A 119 -19.12 45.59 6.56
CA GLY A 119 -18.03 45.38 5.60
C GLY A 119 -16.72 44.97 6.27
N VAL A 120 -16.33 45.64 7.35
CA VAL A 120 -15.11 45.29 8.11
C VAL A 120 -15.26 43.92 8.77
N MET A 121 -16.44 43.61 9.31
CA MET A 121 -16.73 42.29 9.87
C MET A 121 -16.66 41.20 8.80
N ALA A 122 -17.23 41.43 7.61
CA ALA A 122 -17.18 40.53 6.48
C ALA A 122 -15.74 40.27 5.99
N VAL A 123 -14.90 41.31 5.92
CA VAL A 123 -13.47 41.17 5.59
C VAL A 123 -12.72 40.38 6.65
N GLY A 124 -12.96 40.66 7.93
CA GLY A 124 -12.38 39.89 9.03
C GLY A 124 -12.73 38.40 8.92
N ARG A 125 -14.02 38.10 8.73
CA ARG A 125 -14.54 36.73 8.52
C ARG A 125 -13.90 36.06 7.31
N LEU A 126 -13.76 36.76 6.19
CA LEU A 126 -13.08 36.26 4.99
C LEU A 126 -11.63 35.87 5.31
N LEU A 127 -10.87 36.72 6.01
CA LEU A 127 -9.48 36.46 6.38
C LEU A 127 -9.36 35.28 7.36
N SER A 128 -10.17 35.25 8.42
CA SER A 128 -10.26 34.12 9.34
C SER A 128 -10.60 32.82 8.60
N GLY A 129 -11.47 32.91 7.59
CA GLY A 129 -11.82 31.84 6.67
C GLY A 129 -10.63 31.32 5.88
N VAL A 130 -9.81 32.19 5.28
CA VAL A 130 -8.59 31.78 4.53
C VAL A 130 -7.65 30.99 5.43
N GLY A 131 -7.43 31.46 6.66
CA GLY A 131 -6.63 30.73 7.65
C GLY A 131 -7.22 29.36 7.98
N ALA A 132 -8.53 29.32 8.26
CA ALA A 132 -9.26 28.11 8.62
C ALA A 132 -9.23 27.05 7.52
N GLY A 133 -9.54 27.45 6.28
CA GLY A 133 -9.54 26.57 5.11
C GLY A 133 -8.18 25.98 4.80
N ALA A 134 -7.14 26.80 4.88
CA ALA A 134 -5.77 26.31 4.65
C ALA A 134 -5.30 25.40 5.80
N SER A 135 -5.65 25.72 7.05
CA SER A 135 -5.28 24.92 8.22
C SER A 135 -5.86 23.50 8.16
N VAL A 136 -7.13 23.33 7.80
CA VAL A 136 -7.76 22.00 7.73
C VAL A 136 -7.26 21.13 6.57
N VAL A 137 -6.52 21.69 5.62
CA VAL A 137 -5.77 20.93 4.60
C VAL A 137 -4.41 20.52 5.14
N VAL A 138 -3.63 21.47 5.65
CA VAL A 138 -2.20 21.26 5.97
C VAL A 138 -2.00 20.47 7.25
N VAL A 139 -2.81 20.72 8.28
CA VAL A 139 -2.61 20.10 9.60
C VAL A 139 -2.83 18.59 9.58
N PRO A 140 -3.88 18.04 8.94
CA PRO A 140 -4.02 16.58 8.82
C PRO A 140 -2.85 15.92 8.07
N ILE A 141 -2.35 16.57 7.01
CA ILE A 141 -1.17 16.10 6.27
C ILE A 141 0.03 16.05 7.21
N TYR A 142 0.30 17.15 7.93
CA TYR A 142 1.39 17.24 8.88
C TYR A 142 1.30 16.16 9.98
N ILE A 143 0.12 15.98 10.59
CA ILE A 143 -0.13 14.94 11.61
C ILE A 143 0.17 13.55 11.04
N SER A 144 -0.29 13.25 9.83
CA SER A 144 -0.09 11.94 9.18
C SER A 144 1.38 11.62 8.85
N GLU A 145 2.21 12.67 8.73
CA GLU A 145 3.64 12.58 8.42
C GLU A 145 4.52 12.53 9.67
N ILE A 146 4.06 13.04 10.81
CA ILE A 146 4.78 12.97 12.09
C ILE A 146 4.30 11.81 12.99
N ALA A 147 3.08 11.32 12.80
CA ALA A 147 2.49 10.28 13.65
C ALA A 147 3.16 8.91 13.43
N PRO A 148 3.37 8.12 14.50
CA PRO A 148 3.87 6.76 14.38
C PRO A 148 3.01 5.90 13.44
N PRO A 149 3.61 5.04 12.57
CA PRO A 149 2.87 4.25 11.59
C PRO A 149 1.70 3.44 12.17
N ALA A 150 1.89 2.83 13.34
CA ALA A 150 0.89 1.99 13.99
C ALA A 150 -0.31 2.76 14.60
N GLN A 151 -0.20 4.08 14.76
CA GLN A 151 -1.19 4.91 15.46
C GLN A 151 -1.68 6.09 14.62
N LYS A 152 -1.48 6.07 13.30
CA LYS A 152 -1.87 7.15 12.39
C LYS A 152 -3.38 7.46 12.43
N GLY A 153 -4.23 6.44 12.56
CA GLY A 153 -5.69 6.61 12.68
C GLY A 153 -6.08 7.39 13.93
N PHE A 154 -5.56 7.00 15.10
CA PHE A 154 -5.79 7.70 16.36
C PHE A 154 -5.32 9.15 16.33
N PHE A 155 -4.07 9.40 15.92
CA PHE A 155 -3.55 10.77 15.85
C PHE A 155 -4.25 11.60 14.76
N GLY A 156 -4.66 11.00 13.66
CA GLY A 156 -5.47 11.67 12.62
C GLY A 156 -6.79 12.23 13.16
N ALA A 157 -7.41 11.54 14.13
CA ALA A 157 -8.63 11.99 14.77
C ALA A 157 -8.47 13.29 15.59
N PHE A 158 -7.24 13.67 15.99
CA PHE A 158 -6.99 14.92 16.73
C PHE A 158 -7.42 16.17 15.96
N THR A 159 -7.44 16.12 14.62
CA THR A 159 -8.00 17.20 13.81
C THR A 159 -9.44 17.48 14.22
N GLN A 160 -10.31 16.46 14.21
CA GLN A 160 -11.72 16.63 14.55
C GLN A 160 -11.93 16.89 16.05
N ILE A 161 -11.14 16.25 16.92
CA ILE A 161 -11.21 16.49 18.37
C ILE A 161 -10.95 17.96 18.66
N MET A 162 -9.91 18.55 18.06
CA MET A 162 -9.54 19.93 18.31
C MET A 162 -10.51 20.93 17.66
N CYS A 163 -11.09 20.60 16.50
CA CYS A 163 -12.26 21.34 15.98
C CYS A 163 -13.40 21.40 17.00
N ASN A 164 -13.76 20.27 17.61
CA ASN A 164 -14.82 20.22 18.61
C ASN A 164 -14.46 20.99 19.89
N VAL A 165 -13.19 20.96 20.32
CA VAL A 165 -12.68 21.78 21.44
C VAL A 165 -12.83 23.26 21.13
N GLY A 166 -12.51 23.70 19.90
CA GLY A 166 -12.70 25.08 19.46
C GLY A 166 -14.16 25.52 19.50
N ILE A 167 -15.08 24.65 19.04
CA ILE A 167 -16.53 24.90 19.12
C ILE A 167 -16.97 25.07 20.58
N LEU A 168 -16.58 24.15 21.46
CA LEU A 168 -16.94 24.21 22.88
C LEU A 168 -16.37 25.46 23.56
N LEU A 169 -15.10 25.79 23.32
CA LEU A 169 -14.44 26.96 23.89
C LEU A 169 -15.19 28.24 23.53
N THR A 170 -15.58 28.36 22.27
CA THR A 170 -16.28 29.54 21.76
C THR A 170 -17.69 29.65 22.32
N GLN A 171 -18.41 28.54 22.42
CA GLN A 171 -19.72 28.50 23.06
C GLN A 171 -19.65 28.83 24.55
N LEU A 172 -18.59 28.40 25.24
CA LEU A 172 -18.34 28.73 26.64
C LEU A 172 -18.09 30.24 26.82
N LEU A 173 -17.23 30.83 25.99
CA LEU A 173 -17.01 32.27 25.95
C LEU A 173 -18.31 33.01 25.60
N GLY A 174 -19.06 32.52 24.64
CA GLY A 174 -20.38 33.02 24.26
C GLY A 174 -21.37 33.01 25.41
N TYR A 175 -21.41 31.96 26.22
CA TYR A 175 -22.31 31.87 27.37
C TYR A 175 -22.03 32.97 28.41
N PHE A 176 -20.77 33.31 28.67
CA PHE A 176 -20.39 34.30 29.70
C PHE A 176 -20.25 35.73 29.17
N LEU A 177 -19.83 35.92 27.92
CA LEU A 177 -19.43 37.22 27.35
C LEU A 177 -20.42 37.78 26.32
N SER A 178 -21.54 37.10 26.04
CA SER A 178 -22.59 37.63 25.13
C SER A 178 -23.48 38.66 25.83
N HIS A 179 -22.86 39.73 26.33
CA HIS A 179 -23.55 40.93 26.82
C HIS A 179 -22.79 42.20 26.39
N ASP A 180 -23.54 43.29 26.22
CA ASP A 180 -23.02 44.61 25.86
C ASP A 180 -22.01 44.60 24.70
N SER A 181 -20.83 45.20 24.86
CA SER A 181 -19.74 45.16 23.88
C SER A 181 -18.74 44.03 24.09
N TYR A 182 -18.96 43.13 25.07
CA TYR A 182 -18.03 42.04 25.40
C TYR A 182 -17.98 40.94 24.33
N TRP A 183 -18.94 40.89 23.40
CA TRP A 183 -18.89 39.99 22.24
C TRP A 183 -17.62 40.19 21.41
N ARG A 184 -17.03 41.40 21.41
CA ARG A 184 -15.75 41.70 20.74
C ARG A 184 -14.59 40.93 21.34
N VAL A 185 -14.63 40.64 22.65
CA VAL A 185 -13.61 39.83 23.35
C VAL A 185 -13.67 38.38 22.91
N ILE A 186 -14.87 37.86 22.62
CA ILE A 186 -15.05 36.51 22.06
C ILE A 186 -14.28 36.42 20.73
N LEU A 187 -14.53 37.36 19.81
CA LEU A 187 -13.85 37.37 18.51
C LEU A 187 -12.33 37.57 18.67
N ALA A 188 -11.89 38.47 19.54
CA ALA A 188 -10.47 38.73 19.80
C ALA A 188 -9.73 37.50 20.38
N ALA A 189 -10.41 36.62 21.11
CA ALA A 189 -9.81 35.42 21.69
C ALA A 189 -9.27 34.46 20.62
N GLY A 190 -9.91 34.37 19.46
CA GLY A 190 -9.38 33.63 18.31
C GLY A 190 -8.01 34.16 17.88
N GLY A 191 -7.86 35.49 17.82
CA GLY A 191 -6.58 36.14 17.51
C GLY A 191 -5.45 35.79 18.49
N ILE A 192 -5.77 35.72 19.79
CA ILE A 192 -4.82 35.33 20.84
C ILE A 192 -4.34 33.89 20.62
N ILE A 193 -5.25 32.96 20.31
CA ILE A 193 -4.89 31.57 20.02
C ILE A 193 -4.03 31.51 18.74
N GLY A 194 -4.31 32.35 17.74
CA GLY A 194 -3.48 32.50 16.54
C GLY A 194 -2.05 32.96 16.86
N VAL A 195 -1.88 33.91 17.78
CA VAL A 195 -0.55 34.33 18.27
C VAL A 195 0.17 33.19 18.97
N LEU A 196 -0.52 32.45 19.85
CA LEU A 196 0.05 31.29 20.54
C LEU A 196 0.50 30.21 19.55
N GLN A 197 -0.30 29.94 18.51
CA GLN A 197 0.09 29.02 17.44
C GLN A 197 1.33 29.54 16.70
N SER A 198 1.35 30.82 16.31
CA SER A 198 2.49 31.42 15.61
C SER A 198 3.79 31.32 16.42
N LEU A 199 3.73 31.60 17.73
CA LEU A 199 4.89 31.48 18.63
C LEU A 199 5.30 30.02 18.83
N GLY A 200 4.34 29.10 18.99
CA GLY A 200 4.63 27.67 19.09
C GLY A 200 5.31 27.12 17.84
N LEU A 201 4.86 27.54 16.66
CA LEU A 201 5.43 27.10 15.37
C LEU A 201 6.87 27.60 15.15
N LEU A 202 7.38 28.55 15.94
CA LEU A 202 8.79 28.95 15.91
C LEU A 202 9.71 27.84 16.47
N LEU A 203 9.22 27.03 17.41
CA LEU A 203 9.97 25.93 18.03
C LEU A 203 9.60 24.55 17.45
N SER A 204 8.55 24.47 16.62
CA SER A 204 8.17 23.24 15.91
C SER A 204 9.13 22.90 14.77
N VAL A 205 9.20 21.62 14.41
CA VAL A 205 9.98 21.10 13.28
C VAL A 205 9.17 21.04 11.99
N GLU A 206 9.86 21.01 10.86
CA GLU A 206 9.24 20.67 9.58
C GLU A 206 8.94 19.17 9.50
N SER A 207 8.03 18.78 8.62
CA SER A 207 7.72 17.36 8.39
C SER A 207 8.98 16.58 7.97
N PRO A 208 9.34 15.49 8.67
CA PRO A 208 10.52 14.70 8.32
C PRO A 208 10.35 14.02 6.96
N LYS A 209 9.13 13.62 6.60
CA LYS A 209 8.82 13.04 5.29
C LYS A 209 9.00 14.06 4.17
N TYR A 210 8.52 15.29 4.36
CA TYR A 210 8.76 16.38 3.40
C TYR A 210 10.25 16.69 3.23
N LEU A 211 11.02 16.72 4.31
CA LEU A 211 12.46 16.95 4.24
C LEU A 211 13.18 15.85 3.46
N ALA A 212 12.76 14.59 3.62
CA ALA A 212 13.27 13.47 2.84
C ALA A 212 12.93 13.64 1.35
N GLU A 213 11.67 13.94 1.01
CA GLU A 213 11.22 14.20 -0.38
C GLU A 213 11.98 15.36 -1.05
N GLN A 214 12.43 16.36 -0.29
CA GLN A 214 13.25 17.47 -0.79
C GLN A 214 14.74 17.14 -0.92
N GLY A 215 15.16 15.91 -0.63
CA GLY A 215 16.56 15.46 -0.68
C GLY A 215 17.40 15.81 0.55
N HIS A 216 16.80 16.28 1.64
CA HIS A 216 17.49 16.65 2.88
C HIS A 216 17.45 15.50 3.92
N SER A 217 17.94 14.32 3.54
CA SER A 217 17.83 13.08 4.31
C SER A 217 18.48 13.12 5.69
N SER A 218 19.63 13.79 5.84
CA SER A 218 20.31 13.94 7.14
C SER A 218 19.49 14.76 8.13
N GLN A 219 18.89 15.86 7.67
CA GLN A 219 17.99 16.68 8.47
C GLN A 219 16.70 15.94 8.80
N ALA A 220 16.14 15.20 7.83
CA ALA A 220 14.95 14.39 8.02
C ALA A 220 15.14 13.33 9.12
N LYS A 221 16.27 12.59 9.10
CA LYS A 221 16.63 11.64 10.17
C LYS A 221 16.80 12.34 11.52
N LYS A 222 17.48 13.49 11.58
CA LYS A 222 17.66 14.27 12.82
C LYS A 222 16.32 14.72 13.40
N VAL A 223 15.42 15.21 12.56
CA VAL A 223 14.06 15.60 12.96
C VAL A 223 13.26 14.38 13.43
N LEU A 224 13.31 13.27 12.69
CA LEU A 224 12.60 12.04 13.08
C LEU A 224 13.10 11.50 14.43
N ARG A 225 14.42 11.49 14.68
CA ARG A 225 15.01 11.15 15.99
C ARG A 225 14.52 12.08 17.10
N SER A 226 14.41 13.39 16.84
CA SER A 226 13.90 14.33 17.85
C SER A 226 12.43 14.08 18.22
N ILE A 227 11.62 13.57 17.28
CA ILE A 227 10.19 13.29 17.50
C ILE A 227 10.01 11.91 18.15
N ARG A 228 10.78 10.89 17.74
CA ARG A 228 10.67 9.51 18.25
C ARG A 228 11.44 9.25 19.55
N GLY A 229 12.49 10.03 19.80
CA GLY A 229 13.42 9.87 20.93
C GLY A 229 14.76 9.32 20.48
N GLU A 230 15.85 9.68 21.19
CA GLU A 230 17.22 9.33 20.78
C GLU A 230 17.54 7.83 20.84
N GLY A 231 16.76 7.04 21.59
CA GLY A 231 16.97 5.59 21.78
C GLY A 231 16.15 4.67 20.88
N THR A 232 15.32 5.22 19.98
CA THR A 232 14.43 4.43 19.12
C THR A 232 15.05 4.25 17.74
N ASP A 233 15.02 3.03 17.21
CA ASP A 233 15.45 2.76 15.84
C ASP A 233 14.46 3.42 14.85
N ILE A 234 14.97 4.38 14.08
CA ILE A 234 14.20 5.14 13.10
C ILE A 234 14.50 4.70 11.66
N ASP A 235 15.49 3.83 11.45
CA ASP A 235 15.97 3.53 10.10
C ASP A 235 14.93 2.72 9.32
N ASP A 236 14.20 1.80 9.97
CA ASP A 236 13.08 1.09 9.36
C ASP A 236 11.94 2.04 8.92
N GLU A 237 11.58 3.03 9.76
CA GLU A 237 10.56 4.01 9.43
C GLU A 237 11.01 4.93 8.29
N PHE A 238 12.25 5.42 8.33
CA PHE A 238 12.81 6.30 7.31
C PHE A 238 12.95 5.59 5.96
N ASN A 239 13.46 4.35 5.94
CA ASN A 239 13.62 3.56 4.73
C ASN A 239 12.26 3.17 4.12
N SER A 240 11.21 3.05 4.93
CA SER A 240 9.85 2.76 4.44
C SER A 240 9.28 3.84 3.51
N TRP A 241 9.86 5.04 3.48
CA TRP A 241 9.38 6.15 2.65
C TRP A 241 9.84 6.06 1.19
N GLY A 242 10.75 5.14 0.84
CA GLY A 242 11.16 4.89 -0.55
C GLY A 242 11.89 6.07 -1.21
N VAL A 243 12.45 6.99 -0.42
CA VAL A 243 13.24 8.12 -0.93
C VAL A 243 14.65 7.61 -1.24
N ASP A 244 14.88 7.19 -2.48
CA ASP A 244 16.20 6.83 -3.00
C ASP A 244 17.12 8.06 -2.98
N GLY A 245 18.17 8.01 -2.16
CA GLY A 245 19.28 8.96 -2.23
C GLY A 245 19.54 9.75 -0.95
N ALA A 246 20.19 9.09 0.00
CA ALA A 246 21.36 9.63 0.71
C ALA A 246 21.85 8.54 1.67
N SER A 247 22.58 7.58 1.12
CA SER A 247 23.66 6.98 1.89
C SER A 247 24.50 8.13 2.45
N GLU A 248 24.74 8.07 3.76
CA GLU A 248 25.68 8.92 4.47
C GLU A 248 27.07 8.78 3.80
N ALA A 249 27.38 9.69 2.88
CA ALA A 249 28.75 10.14 2.70
C ALA A 249 28.86 11.39 3.55
N THR A 250 29.41 11.25 4.75
CA THR A 250 29.85 12.34 5.60
C THR A 250 30.60 13.38 4.76
N ASP A 251 30.18 14.64 4.88
CA ASP A 251 30.74 15.85 4.24
C ASP A 251 32.26 16.08 4.50
N GLU A 252 32.94 15.15 5.16
CA GLU A 252 34.39 15.20 5.42
C GLU A 252 35.22 14.46 4.35
N GLU A 253 34.65 13.51 3.59
CA GLU A 253 35.40 12.78 2.54
C GLU A 253 35.39 13.49 1.18
N GLN A 254 34.41 14.35 0.90
CA GLN A 254 34.33 15.10 -0.36
C GLN A 254 35.25 16.33 -0.42
N SER A 255 35.84 16.75 0.70
CA SER A 255 36.81 17.85 0.71
C SER A 255 38.24 17.41 0.34
N LEU A 256 38.54 16.10 0.30
CA LEU A 256 39.88 15.58 0.05
C LEU A 256 40.14 15.16 -1.40
N LEU A 257 39.13 15.16 -2.27
CA LEU A 257 39.24 14.68 -3.66
C LEU A 257 38.95 15.73 -4.74
N ARG A 258 38.93 17.02 -4.41
CA ARG A 258 38.90 18.08 -5.43
C ARG A 258 40.28 18.67 -5.65
N ASN A 259 41.09 17.98 -6.43
CA ASN A 259 42.13 18.63 -7.23
C ASN A 259 41.81 18.45 -8.71
N ASP A 260 41.82 19.61 -9.38
CA ASP A 260 42.05 19.88 -10.80
C ASP A 260 41.00 19.47 -11.86
N GLU A 261 40.45 20.54 -12.44
CA GLU A 261 40.02 20.74 -13.83
C GLU A 261 39.19 19.66 -14.54
N GLU A 262 37.88 19.90 -14.69
CA GLU A 262 37.19 19.85 -16.00
C GLU A 262 35.90 20.71 -15.99
N PRO A 263 35.51 21.34 -17.12
CA PRO A 263 34.33 22.19 -17.20
C PRO A 263 33.03 21.38 -17.16
N SER A 264 32.13 21.78 -16.28
CA SER A 264 30.81 21.18 -16.08
C SER A 264 29.96 21.14 -17.35
N THR A 265 29.66 19.92 -17.82
CA THR A 265 28.46 19.66 -18.62
C THR A 265 27.24 19.70 -17.70
N PRO A 266 26.12 20.32 -18.10
CA PRO A 266 24.94 20.40 -17.25
C PRO A 266 24.31 19.02 -17.15
N LYS A 267 24.40 18.40 -15.96
CA LYS A 267 23.64 17.20 -15.62
C LYS A 267 22.15 17.47 -15.80
N THR A 268 21.58 16.87 -16.83
CA THR A 268 20.14 16.82 -17.07
C THR A 268 19.47 16.22 -15.84
N ARG A 269 18.60 17.01 -15.19
CA ARG A 269 17.75 16.59 -14.05
C ARG A 269 16.89 15.40 -14.48
N SER A 270 17.27 14.20 -14.06
CA SER A 270 16.46 12.99 -14.16
C SER A 270 15.36 13.01 -13.09
N GLY A 271 14.10 13.12 -13.53
CA GLY A 271 12.89 12.65 -12.86
C GLY A 271 12.62 13.07 -11.42
N LYS A 272 12.19 14.33 -11.20
CA LYS A 272 11.38 14.66 -10.01
C LYS A 272 9.99 14.07 -10.21
N GLU A 273 9.49 13.23 -9.32
CA GLU A 273 8.04 13.02 -9.18
C GLU A 273 7.45 14.34 -8.67
N GLU A 274 7.00 15.19 -9.59
CA GLU A 274 6.38 16.47 -9.24
C GLU A 274 4.99 16.20 -8.64
N ALA A 275 4.70 16.83 -7.49
CA ALA A 275 3.38 16.81 -6.86
C ALA A 275 2.29 17.11 -7.91
N LEU A 276 1.33 16.20 -8.06
CA LEU A 276 0.32 16.29 -9.11
C LEU A 276 -0.58 17.51 -8.85
N SER A 277 -0.82 18.30 -9.90
CA SER A 277 -1.79 19.38 -9.84
C SER A 277 -3.22 18.83 -9.71
N ILE A 278 -4.14 19.65 -9.19
CA ILE A 278 -5.56 19.29 -9.04
C ILE A 278 -6.17 18.81 -10.37
N ALA A 279 -5.82 19.46 -11.49
CA ALA A 279 -6.31 19.09 -12.81
C ALA A 279 -5.75 17.75 -13.31
N GLN A 280 -4.51 17.41 -12.93
CA GLN A 280 -3.90 16.12 -13.28
C GLN A 280 -4.53 14.98 -12.47
N VAL A 281 -4.78 15.17 -11.16
CA VAL A 281 -5.43 14.15 -10.31
C VAL A 281 -6.82 13.78 -10.84
N LEU A 282 -7.63 14.78 -11.23
CA LEU A 282 -8.97 14.53 -11.76
C LEU A 282 -8.99 13.85 -13.14
N ARG A 283 -7.90 13.96 -13.91
CA ARG A 283 -7.79 13.36 -15.25
C ARG A 283 -7.06 12.02 -15.23
N HIS A 284 -6.40 11.68 -14.12
CA HIS A 284 -5.66 10.43 -14.02
C HIS A 284 -6.61 9.25 -13.81
N SER A 285 -6.47 8.22 -14.65
CA SER A 285 -7.27 7.00 -14.63
C SER A 285 -7.39 6.38 -13.24
N ASP A 286 -6.27 6.40 -12.50
CA ASP A 286 -6.10 5.63 -11.28
C ASP A 286 -6.57 6.38 -10.03
N TYR A 287 -6.43 7.71 -10.01
CA TYR A 287 -6.80 8.54 -8.85
C TYR A 287 -8.20 9.15 -8.94
N GLN A 288 -8.79 9.27 -10.13
CA GLN A 288 -10.10 9.93 -10.33
C GLN A 288 -11.22 9.28 -9.49
N LYS A 289 -11.24 7.95 -9.34
CA LYS A 289 -12.28 7.22 -8.60
C LYS A 289 -12.13 7.46 -7.10
N ALA A 290 -10.90 7.40 -6.60
CA ALA A 290 -10.56 7.69 -5.21
C ALA A 290 -10.87 9.15 -4.86
N ALA A 291 -10.45 10.10 -5.68
CA ALA A 291 -10.73 11.52 -5.49
C ALA A 291 -12.23 11.81 -5.49
N PHE A 292 -12.99 11.21 -6.42
CA PHE A 292 -14.45 11.33 -6.46
C PHE A 292 -15.12 10.78 -5.19
N ALA A 293 -14.68 9.63 -4.68
CA ALA A 293 -15.18 9.06 -3.44
C ALA A 293 -14.95 9.99 -2.24
N VAL A 294 -13.74 10.56 -2.11
CA VAL A 294 -13.40 11.51 -1.03
C VAL A 294 -14.23 12.79 -1.12
N ILE A 295 -14.40 13.35 -2.33
CA ILE A 295 -15.25 14.52 -2.57
C ILE A 295 -16.69 14.26 -2.09
N MET A 296 -17.26 13.10 -2.46
CA MET A 296 -18.62 12.75 -2.08
C MET A 296 -18.79 12.53 -0.57
N ILE A 297 -17.78 11.98 0.10
CA ILE A 297 -17.77 11.83 1.57
C ILE A 297 -17.70 13.20 2.26
N MET A 298 -16.89 14.12 1.75
CA MET A 298 -16.82 15.50 2.26
C MET A 298 -18.12 16.27 2.05
N LEU A 299 -18.81 16.04 0.92
CA LEU A 299 -20.17 16.57 0.70
C LEU A 299 -21.18 15.96 1.68
N ALA A 300 -21.12 14.64 1.90
CA ALA A 300 -21.98 13.94 2.86
C ALA A 300 -21.81 14.49 4.29
N GLN A 301 -20.56 14.77 4.70
CA GLN A 301 -20.25 15.35 6.00
C GLN A 301 -21.02 16.65 6.23
N GLN A 302 -21.08 17.55 5.25
CA GLN A 302 -21.70 18.87 5.43
C GLN A 302 -23.20 18.89 5.12
N LEU A 303 -23.62 18.22 4.05
CA LEU A 303 -25.03 18.16 3.62
C LEU A 303 -25.88 17.23 4.47
N SER A 304 -25.29 16.44 5.37
CA SER A 304 -26.00 15.75 6.45
C SER A 304 -26.59 16.72 7.50
N GLY A 305 -26.14 17.98 7.52
CA GLY A 305 -26.75 19.05 8.31
C GLY A 305 -26.04 19.40 9.62
N ILE A 306 -24.83 18.91 9.88
CA ILE A 306 -24.10 19.19 11.14
C ILE A 306 -23.89 20.70 11.40
N ASN A 307 -23.57 21.47 10.35
CA ASN A 307 -23.38 22.92 10.48
C ASN A 307 -24.66 23.66 10.87
N SER A 308 -25.85 23.10 10.62
CA SER A 308 -27.09 23.73 11.08
C SER A 308 -27.15 23.83 12.61
N ILE A 309 -26.66 22.79 13.31
CA ILE A 309 -26.63 22.75 14.77
C ILE A 309 -25.43 23.55 15.29
N VAL A 310 -24.25 23.40 14.69
CA VAL A 310 -23.03 24.09 15.16
C VAL A 310 -23.13 25.61 14.98
N MET A 311 -23.67 26.09 13.85
CA MET A 311 -23.76 27.52 13.54
C MET A 311 -25.02 28.19 14.10
N TYR A 312 -26.14 27.47 14.19
CA TYR A 312 -27.45 28.06 14.53
C TYR A 312 -28.16 27.37 15.70
N GLY A 313 -27.51 26.44 16.40
CA GLY A 313 -28.14 25.59 17.42
C GLY A 313 -28.82 26.35 18.56
N VAL A 314 -28.30 27.50 19.00
CA VAL A 314 -28.94 28.32 20.04
C VAL A 314 -30.26 28.90 19.52
N SER A 315 -30.22 29.54 18.34
CA SER A 315 -31.41 30.12 17.70
C SER A 315 -32.49 29.07 17.38
N LEU A 316 -32.10 27.88 16.93
CA LEU A 316 -33.00 26.79 16.59
C LEU A 316 -33.80 26.28 17.80
N LEU A 317 -33.13 26.20 18.96
CA LEU A 317 -33.70 25.63 20.18
C LEU A 317 -34.31 26.69 21.10
N ALA A 318 -34.12 27.98 20.80
CA ALA A 318 -34.63 29.08 21.61
C ALA A 318 -36.16 29.03 21.76
N ASP A 319 -36.89 28.75 20.66
CA ASP A 319 -38.35 28.68 20.66
C ASP A 319 -38.91 27.47 21.43
N LEU A 320 -38.10 26.42 21.64
CA LEU A 320 -38.53 25.16 22.25
C LEU A 320 -38.05 24.98 23.69
N LEU A 321 -36.86 25.50 24.03
CA LEU A 321 -36.19 25.30 25.33
C LEU A 321 -35.89 26.60 26.08
N ALA A 322 -36.32 27.76 25.56
CA ALA A 322 -36.17 29.07 26.19
C ALA A 322 -34.75 29.28 26.77
N SER A 323 -34.65 29.65 28.06
CA SER A 323 -33.39 29.98 28.77
C SER A 323 -32.34 28.85 28.79
N ASN A 324 -32.71 27.61 28.46
CA ASN A 324 -31.83 26.45 28.51
C ASN A 324 -31.17 26.10 27.16
N SER A 325 -31.50 26.81 26.08
CA SER A 325 -30.98 26.55 24.72
C SER A 325 -29.45 26.67 24.62
N ALA A 326 -28.86 27.71 25.20
CA ALA A 326 -27.41 27.91 25.23
C ALA A 326 -26.69 26.81 26.05
N LEU A 327 -27.24 26.44 27.20
CA LEU A 327 -26.69 25.38 28.05
C LEU A 327 -26.78 24.01 27.36
N LEU A 328 -27.87 23.72 26.66
CA LEU A 328 -28.02 22.50 25.87
C LEU A 328 -27.01 22.46 24.73
N ASN A 329 -26.79 23.56 24.00
CA ASN A 329 -25.79 23.60 22.93
C ASN A 329 -24.37 23.35 23.46
N LEU A 330 -24.03 23.90 24.64
CA LEU A 330 -22.78 23.63 25.34
C LEU A 330 -22.64 22.14 25.70
N ALA A 331 -23.71 21.54 26.23
CA ALA A 331 -23.74 20.11 26.55
C ALA A 331 -23.57 19.23 25.29
N VAL A 332 -24.21 19.60 24.18
CA VAL A 332 -24.07 18.92 22.88
C VAL A 332 -22.63 18.94 22.40
N SER A 333 -21.95 20.09 22.47
CA SER A 333 -20.53 20.19 22.09
C SER A 333 -19.61 19.41 23.03
N ALA A 334 -19.88 19.41 24.34
CA ALA A 334 -19.12 18.61 25.30
C ALA A 334 -19.26 17.11 25.02
N VAL A 335 -20.50 16.63 24.79
CA VAL A 335 -20.77 15.24 24.38
C VAL A 335 -20.05 14.91 23.08
N ASN A 336 -20.05 15.82 22.10
CA ASN A 336 -19.34 15.61 20.84
C ASN A 336 -17.85 15.32 21.05
N ILE A 337 -17.18 16.06 21.94
CA ILE A 337 -15.77 15.82 22.28
C ILE A 337 -15.59 14.43 22.92
N VAL A 338 -16.42 14.09 23.90
CA VAL A 338 -16.35 12.80 24.61
C VAL A 338 -16.55 11.64 23.64
N VAL A 339 -17.59 11.69 22.80
CA VAL A 339 -17.89 10.64 21.83
C VAL A 339 -16.79 10.57 20.77
N THR A 340 -16.35 11.69 20.21
CA THR A 340 -15.28 11.71 19.20
C THR A 340 -13.98 11.11 19.76
N THR A 341 -13.62 11.46 20.99
CA THR A 341 -12.39 10.95 21.63
C THR A 341 -12.53 9.46 21.96
N GLY A 342 -13.67 9.04 22.51
CA GLY A 342 -13.93 7.63 22.84
C GLY A 342 -14.01 6.73 21.60
N CYS A 343 -14.49 7.27 20.48
CA CYS A 343 -14.61 6.57 19.21
C CYS A 343 -13.40 6.77 18.28
N ALA A 344 -12.38 7.55 18.66
CA ALA A 344 -11.17 7.73 17.86
C ALA A 344 -10.47 6.40 17.48
N PRO A 345 -10.43 5.35 18.33
CA PRO A 345 -9.89 4.05 17.95
C PRO A 345 -10.84 3.17 17.10
N LEU A 346 -12.09 3.61 16.90
CA LEU A 346 -13.14 2.81 16.26
C LEU A 346 -12.90 2.60 14.76
N PRO A 347 -12.47 3.60 13.95
CA PRO A 347 -12.13 3.40 12.54
C PRO A 347 -11.05 2.34 12.32
N ASP A 348 -10.11 2.20 13.26
CA ASP A 348 -9.06 1.19 13.23
C ASP A 348 -9.57 -0.21 13.57
N LYS A 349 -10.66 -0.32 14.34
CA LYS A 349 -11.27 -1.62 14.73
C LYS A 349 -12.38 -2.07 13.78
N LEU A 350 -13.37 -1.23 13.50
CA LEU A 350 -14.55 -1.57 12.69
C LEU A 350 -14.33 -1.37 11.19
N GLY A 351 -13.35 -0.56 10.81
CA GLY A 351 -13.15 -0.15 9.41
C GLY A 351 -13.82 1.19 9.10
N ARG A 352 -13.32 1.85 8.06
CA ARG A 352 -13.68 3.23 7.72
C ARG A 352 -15.09 3.29 7.15
N LYS A 353 -15.44 2.35 6.26
CA LYS A 353 -16.76 2.31 5.59
C LYS A 353 -17.87 2.02 6.61
N ALA A 354 -17.65 1.08 7.52
CA ALA A 354 -18.62 0.75 8.57
C ALA A 354 -18.94 1.96 9.45
N CYS A 355 -17.92 2.72 9.88
CA CYS A 355 -18.10 3.92 10.69
C CYS A 355 -18.89 5.02 9.94
N LEU A 356 -18.61 5.23 8.65
CA LEU A 356 -19.34 6.20 7.82
C LEU A 356 -20.83 5.84 7.68
N LEU A 357 -21.14 4.57 7.40
CA LEU A 357 -22.52 4.11 7.25
C LEU A 357 -23.31 4.18 8.56
N GLN A 358 -22.71 3.79 9.68
CA GLN A 358 -23.33 3.91 11.00
C GLN A 358 -23.62 5.38 11.36
N SER A 359 -22.66 6.27 11.05
CA SER A 359 -22.82 7.71 11.26
C SER A 359 -23.98 8.29 10.45
N LEU A 360 -24.06 7.98 9.15
CA LEU A 360 -25.16 8.44 8.27
C LEU A 360 -26.52 7.90 8.68
N ALA A 361 -26.61 6.62 9.05
CA ALA A 361 -27.85 6.03 9.53
C ALA A 361 -28.33 6.70 10.83
N GLY A 362 -27.42 6.88 11.80
CA GLY A 362 -27.71 7.54 13.07
C GLY A 362 -28.14 9.00 12.89
N MET A 363 -27.43 9.76 12.03
CA MET A 363 -27.78 11.15 11.70
C MET A 363 -29.11 11.26 10.96
N GLY A 364 -29.39 10.35 10.02
CA GLY A 364 -30.65 10.31 9.29
C GLY A 364 -31.86 10.04 10.20
N ILE A 365 -31.76 9.04 11.07
CA ILE A 365 -32.80 8.73 12.06
C ILE A 365 -32.99 9.90 13.04
N SER A 366 -31.89 10.44 13.57
CA SER A 366 -31.95 11.55 14.52
C SER A 366 -32.50 12.83 13.89
N SER A 367 -32.25 13.08 12.61
CA SER A 367 -32.85 14.18 11.85
C SER A 367 -34.38 14.04 11.77
N LEU A 368 -34.89 12.83 11.52
CA LEU A 368 -36.34 12.59 11.53
C LEU A 368 -36.94 12.83 12.91
N LEU A 369 -36.28 12.36 13.98
CA LEU A 369 -36.71 12.60 15.35
C LEU A 369 -36.72 14.10 15.68
N LEU A 370 -35.71 14.84 15.21
CA LEU A 370 -35.63 16.29 15.40
C LEU A 370 -36.72 17.02 14.61
N ALA A 371 -36.99 16.62 13.37
CA ALA A 371 -38.09 17.15 12.57
C ALA A 371 -39.43 16.98 13.29
N ILE A 372 -39.71 15.78 13.81
CA ILE A 372 -40.92 15.46 14.57
C ILE A 372 -40.97 16.29 15.86
N GLY A 373 -39.85 16.37 16.60
CA GLY A 373 -39.73 17.14 17.83
C GLY A 373 -40.08 18.61 17.64
N ILE A 374 -39.55 19.25 16.60
CA ILE A 374 -39.83 20.66 16.28
C ILE A 374 -41.27 20.81 15.77
N MET A 375 -41.73 19.96 14.84
CA MET A 375 -43.08 20.07 14.26
C MET A 375 -44.19 19.85 15.28
N LYS A 376 -43.96 19.00 16.27
CA LYS A 376 -44.91 18.71 17.36
C LYS A 376 -44.65 19.55 18.62
N ALA A 377 -43.66 20.44 18.58
CA ALA A 377 -43.22 21.24 19.71
C ALA A 377 -42.96 20.42 20.99
N ILE A 378 -42.25 19.29 20.86
CA ILE A 378 -41.85 18.40 21.97
C ILE A 378 -40.39 18.70 22.33
N PRO A 379 -40.11 19.47 23.40
CA PRO A 379 -38.75 19.94 23.70
C PRO A 379 -37.78 18.81 24.06
N VAL A 380 -38.24 17.83 24.85
CA VAL A 380 -37.41 16.70 25.29
C VAL A 380 -36.96 15.84 24.11
N LEU A 381 -37.87 15.55 23.17
CA LEU A 381 -37.55 14.79 21.97
C LEU A 381 -36.53 15.53 21.10
N SER A 382 -36.69 16.85 20.95
CA SER A 382 -35.76 17.69 20.19
C SER A 382 -34.37 17.71 20.83
N ALA A 383 -34.28 17.83 22.15
CA ALA A 383 -33.01 17.81 22.88
C ALA A 383 -32.28 16.46 22.74
N VAL A 384 -32.99 15.35 22.94
CA VAL A 384 -32.43 14.00 22.78
C VAL A 384 -32.02 13.75 21.33
N ALA A 385 -32.83 14.18 20.36
CA ALA A 385 -32.53 14.02 18.94
C ALA A 385 -31.27 14.79 18.53
N VAL A 386 -31.07 16.02 19.01
CA VAL A 386 -29.82 16.79 18.76
C VAL A 386 -28.61 16.08 19.34
N LEU A 387 -28.70 15.56 20.58
CA LEU A 387 -27.62 14.81 21.22
C LEU A 387 -27.25 13.54 20.44
N LEU A 388 -28.26 12.76 20.02
CA LEU A 388 -28.07 11.57 19.21
C LEU A 388 -27.51 11.90 17.82
N PHE A 389 -27.97 12.99 17.21
CA PHE A 389 -27.49 13.45 15.91
C PHE A 389 -26.00 13.77 15.96
N VAL A 390 -25.57 14.58 16.93
CA VAL A 390 -24.16 14.97 17.07
C VAL A 390 -23.28 13.78 17.51
N SER A 391 -23.80 12.92 18.39
CA SER A 391 -23.09 11.68 18.77
C SER A 391 -22.91 10.76 17.55
N SER A 392 -23.91 10.64 16.69
CA SER A 392 -23.82 9.84 15.47
C SER A 392 -22.81 10.40 14.48
N PHE A 393 -22.71 11.72 14.34
CA PHE A 393 -21.69 12.38 13.53
C PHE A 393 -20.26 12.03 14.00
N ALA A 394 -20.03 12.07 15.31
CA ALA A 394 -18.74 11.77 15.93
C ALA A 394 -18.25 10.33 15.69
N LEU A 395 -19.14 9.37 15.43
CA LEU A 395 -18.78 7.96 15.17
C LEU A 395 -18.02 7.75 13.86
N GLY A 396 -18.19 8.62 12.86
CA GLY A 396 -17.66 8.36 11.52
C GLY A 396 -17.44 9.62 10.70
N LEU A 397 -18.53 10.32 10.32
CA LEU A 397 -18.45 11.47 9.42
C LEU A 397 -17.59 12.63 9.94
N GLY A 398 -17.37 12.74 11.25
CA GLY A 398 -16.41 13.68 11.81
C GLY A 398 -14.96 13.34 11.45
N PRO A 399 -14.37 12.28 12.05
CA PRO A 399 -12.94 12.00 11.92
C PRO A 399 -12.54 11.30 10.61
N VAL A 400 -13.38 10.43 10.04
CA VAL A 400 -13.00 9.55 8.94
C VAL A 400 -12.65 10.30 7.64
N PRO A 401 -13.38 11.34 7.19
CA PRO A 401 -13.07 12.02 5.93
C PRO A 401 -11.65 12.60 5.87
N PHE A 402 -11.15 13.14 6.99
CA PHE A 402 -9.78 13.69 7.06
C PHE A 402 -8.71 12.60 6.97
N ILE A 403 -8.98 11.42 7.50
CA ILE A 403 -8.07 10.26 7.47
C ILE A 403 -8.06 9.63 6.07
N LEU A 404 -9.25 9.37 5.53
CA LEU A 404 -9.45 8.59 4.30
C LEU A 404 -8.78 9.23 3.07
N SER A 405 -8.72 10.55 3.03
CA SER A 405 -8.09 11.28 1.93
C SER A 405 -6.58 11.01 1.81
N ALA A 406 -5.90 10.67 2.92
CA ALA A 406 -4.48 10.32 2.91
C ALA A 406 -4.23 8.81 2.74
N GLU A 407 -5.27 7.99 2.91
CA GLU A 407 -5.20 6.52 2.75
C GLU A 407 -5.58 6.04 1.34
N LEU A 408 -6.43 6.79 0.61
CA LEU A 408 -6.95 6.37 -0.70
C LEU A 408 -6.06 6.74 -1.89
N VAL A 409 -5.14 7.70 -1.72
CA VAL A 409 -4.27 8.21 -2.80
C VAL A 409 -2.81 8.24 -2.34
N GLY A 410 -1.89 8.08 -3.28
CA GLY A 410 -0.45 8.13 -3.00
C GLY A 410 0.03 9.52 -2.59
N PRO A 411 1.17 9.63 -1.88
CA PRO A 411 1.72 10.89 -1.35
C PRO A 411 1.75 12.05 -2.36
N GLU A 412 2.04 11.73 -3.62
CA GLU A 412 2.11 12.63 -4.77
C GLU A 412 0.76 13.31 -5.11
N ALA A 413 -0.36 12.68 -4.74
CA ALA A 413 -1.72 13.13 -5.04
C ALA A 413 -2.52 13.54 -3.78
N VAL A 414 -2.04 13.23 -2.55
CA VAL A 414 -2.74 13.55 -1.29
C VAL A 414 -3.07 15.03 -1.19
N GLY A 415 -2.10 15.92 -1.44
CA GLY A 415 -2.29 17.36 -1.30
C GLY A 415 -3.37 17.92 -2.22
N ALA A 416 -3.36 17.52 -3.49
CA ALA A 416 -4.35 17.95 -4.48
C ALA A 416 -5.73 17.34 -4.23
N THR A 417 -5.80 16.06 -3.86
CA THR A 417 -7.06 15.35 -3.53
C THR A 417 -7.71 15.97 -2.29
N GLN A 418 -6.95 16.22 -1.22
CA GLN A 418 -7.44 16.92 -0.03
C GLN A 418 -7.95 18.33 -0.37
N SER A 419 -7.20 19.09 -1.17
CA SER A 419 -7.58 20.47 -1.52
C SER A 419 -8.92 20.52 -2.25
N ILE A 420 -9.16 19.64 -3.23
CA ILE A 420 -10.44 19.62 -3.97
C ILE A 420 -11.59 19.04 -3.15
N ALA A 421 -11.34 18.02 -2.33
CA ALA A 421 -12.37 17.45 -1.48
C ALA A 421 -12.80 18.45 -0.39
N LEU A 422 -11.86 19.17 0.20
CA LEU A 422 -12.15 20.26 1.14
C LEU A 422 -12.76 21.47 0.44
N ALA A 423 -12.43 21.76 -0.82
CA ALA A 423 -13.16 22.76 -1.59
C ALA A 423 -14.66 22.40 -1.72
N ALA A 424 -14.97 21.14 -2.03
CA ALA A 424 -16.36 20.65 -2.04
C ALA A 424 -17.01 20.73 -0.65
N ASN A 425 -16.26 20.42 0.41
CA ASN A 425 -16.69 20.59 1.80
C ASN A 425 -17.07 22.06 2.09
N TRP A 426 -16.22 23.01 1.72
CA TRP A 426 -16.48 24.45 1.92
C TRP A 426 -17.65 24.97 1.11
N ILE A 427 -17.82 24.49 -0.14
CA ILE A 427 -19.00 24.82 -0.96
C ILE A 427 -20.27 24.32 -0.28
N ALA A 428 -20.31 23.08 0.19
CA ALA A 428 -21.47 22.55 0.92
C ALA A 428 -21.72 23.31 2.23
N THR A 429 -20.66 23.67 2.95
CA THR A 429 -20.73 24.48 4.17
C THR A 429 -21.29 25.87 3.88
N PHE A 430 -20.89 26.52 2.78
CA PHE A 430 -21.46 27.77 2.30
C PHE A 430 -22.96 27.64 2.01
N LEU A 431 -23.38 26.58 1.32
CA LEU A 431 -24.79 26.35 1.01
C LEU A 431 -25.64 26.22 2.28
N VAL A 432 -25.17 25.43 3.25
CA VAL A 432 -25.88 25.29 4.54
C VAL A 432 -25.88 26.61 5.30
N ALA A 433 -24.74 27.30 5.42
CA ALA A 433 -24.64 28.56 6.13
C ALA A 433 -25.58 29.63 5.55
N GLN A 434 -25.59 29.80 4.23
CA GLN A 434 -26.37 30.86 3.56
C GLN A 434 -27.87 30.55 3.52
N PHE A 435 -28.26 29.31 3.21
CA PHE A 435 -29.66 28.98 2.92
C PHE A 435 -30.42 28.38 4.11
N PHE A 436 -29.74 27.88 5.14
CA PHE A 436 -30.41 27.29 6.30
C PHE A 436 -31.32 28.27 7.05
N PRO A 437 -30.92 29.51 7.38
CA PRO A 437 -31.82 30.46 8.06
C PRO A 437 -33.11 30.72 7.28
N LEU A 438 -33.00 30.89 5.95
CA LEU A 438 -34.13 31.09 5.06
C LEU A 438 -35.04 29.84 4.99
N ALA A 439 -34.44 28.66 4.90
CA ALA A 439 -35.16 27.40 4.87
C ALA A 439 -35.88 27.16 6.20
N SER A 440 -35.23 27.42 7.33
CA SER A 440 -35.78 27.27 8.67
C SER A 440 -36.97 28.22 8.89
N ALA A 441 -36.86 29.47 8.46
CA ALA A 441 -37.94 30.45 8.56
C ALA A 441 -39.21 30.06 7.77
N LYS A 442 -39.06 29.38 6.61
CA LYS A 442 -40.20 28.99 5.76
C LYS A 442 -40.73 27.57 6.04
N LEU A 443 -39.83 26.64 6.33
CA LEU A 443 -40.15 25.20 6.41
C LEU A 443 -40.18 24.70 7.87
N HIS A 444 -39.73 25.51 8.84
CA HIS A 444 -39.60 25.15 10.25
C HIS A 444 -38.90 23.78 10.40
N GLY A 445 -39.42 22.89 11.24
CA GLY A 445 -38.85 21.55 11.46
C GLY A 445 -38.75 20.66 10.21
N LYS A 446 -39.45 20.97 9.10
CA LYS A 446 -39.40 20.16 7.87
C LYS A 446 -38.03 20.20 7.18
N VAL A 447 -37.18 21.19 7.48
CA VAL A 447 -35.80 21.24 6.96
C VAL A 447 -35.03 19.97 7.32
N TYR A 448 -35.26 19.41 8.51
CA TYR A 448 -34.57 18.19 8.95
C TYR A 448 -35.03 16.92 8.22
N ILE A 449 -36.19 16.93 7.55
CA ILE A 449 -36.58 15.86 6.63
C ILE A 449 -35.70 15.86 5.38
N ILE A 450 -35.29 17.05 4.91
CA ILE A 450 -34.37 17.18 3.77
C ILE A 450 -33.01 16.60 4.15
N PHE A 451 -32.50 16.90 5.34
CA PHE A 451 -31.24 16.32 5.83
C PHE A 451 -31.33 14.80 6.03
N ALA A 452 -32.47 14.27 6.48
CA ALA A 452 -32.69 12.83 6.56
C ALA A 452 -32.66 12.16 5.17
N ALA A 453 -33.32 12.76 4.17
CA ALA A 453 -33.34 12.25 2.80
C ALA A 453 -31.94 12.30 2.16
N LEU A 454 -31.20 13.39 2.35
CA LEU A 454 -29.81 13.51 1.89
C LEU A 454 -28.90 12.47 2.57
N SER A 455 -29.06 12.28 3.89
CA SER A 455 -28.30 11.26 4.63
C SER A 455 -28.57 9.84 4.10
N ALA A 456 -29.81 9.52 3.75
CA ALA A 456 -30.16 8.25 3.13
C ALA A 456 -29.56 8.09 1.72
N ALA A 457 -29.56 9.17 0.91
CA ALA A 457 -28.94 9.16 -0.41
C ALA A 457 -27.42 8.93 -0.32
N PHE A 458 -26.73 9.62 0.60
CA PHE A 458 -25.30 9.39 0.84
C PHE A 458 -25.02 8.00 1.42
N PHE A 459 -25.91 7.46 2.26
CA PHE A 459 -25.79 6.10 2.79
C PHE A 459 -25.77 5.08 1.65
N VAL A 460 -26.72 5.18 0.72
CA VAL A 460 -26.78 4.31 -0.47
C VAL A 460 -25.54 4.48 -1.33
N PHE A 461 -25.14 5.73 -1.61
CA PHE A 461 -23.94 6.01 -2.41
C PHE A 461 -22.66 5.39 -1.79
N ILE A 462 -22.40 5.65 -0.50
CA ILE A 462 -21.22 5.14 0.20
C ILE A 462 -21.26 3.60 0.27
N SER A 463 -22.45 3.01 0.42
CA SER A 463 -22.59 1.56 0.47
C SER A 463 -22.14 0.89 -0.84
N TRP A 464 -22.36 1.51 -1.99
CA TRP A 464 -22.03 0.96 -3.31
C TRP A 464 -20.68 1.41 -3.86
N PHE A 465 -20.31 2.68 -3.72
CA PHE A 465 -19.16 3.26 -4.42
C PHE A 465 -17.88 3.35 -3.58
N VAL A 466 -17.98 3.39 -2.25
CA VAL A 466 -16.81 3.55 -1.38
C VAL A 466 -16.29 2.17 -0.95
N PRO A 467 -15.03 1.82 -1.28
CA PRO A 467 -14.42 0.58 -0.81
C PRO A 467 -14.04 0.66 0.68
N GLU A 468 -13.91 -0.50 1.34
CA GLU A 468 -13.30 -0.56 2.67
C GLU A 468 -11.78 -0.45 2.55
N THR A 469 -11.18 0.45 3.33
CA THR A 469 -9.73 0.74 3.33
C THR A 469 -8.99 0.11 4.50
N LYS A 470 -9.69 -0.44 5.50
CA LYS A 470 -9.05 -1.11 6.63
C LYS A 470 -8.13 -2.24 6.14
N GLY A 471 -6.86 -2.18 6.54
CA GLY A 471 -5.86 -3.22 6.29
C GLY A 471 -5.33 -3.26 4.85
N LYS A 472 -5.61 -2.24 4.02
CA LYS A 472 -5.15 -2.15 2.63
C LYS A 472 -4.15 -1.02 2.47
N LYS A 473 -3.14 -1.21 1.62
CA LYS A 473 -2.18 -0.13 1.31
C LYS A 473 -2.76 0.90 0.34
N ASN A 474 -3.66 0.51 -0.57
CA ASN A 474 -4.32 1.36 -1.58
C ASN A 474 -5.74 0.85 -1.92
N ALA A 475 -6.53 1.67 -2.61
CA ALA A 475 -7.95 1.40 -2.95
C ALA A 475 -8.20 0.16 -3.84
N ASP A 476 -7.21 -0.29 -4.61
CA ASP A 476 -7.34 -1.37 -5.60
C ASP A 476 -7.00 -2.79 -5.06
N GLU A 477 -6.65 -2.92 -3.77
CA GLU A 477 -6.34 -4.22 -3.17
C GLU A 477 -7.63 -4.96 -2.74
N PRO A 478 -7.83 -6.26 -3.05
CA PRO A 478 -8.93 -7.05 -2.51
C PRO A 478 -8.79 -7.22 -0.99
N ALA A 479 -9.91 -7.35 -0.26
CA ALA A 479 -9.87 -7.53 1.19
C ALA A 479 -9.27 -8.90 1.55
N MET A 480 -8.08 -8.91 2.17
CA MET A 480 -7.49 -10.14 2.71
C MET A 480 -8.13 -10.50 4.07
N PRO A 481 -8.38 -11.80 4.35
CA PRO A 481 -8.69 -12.27 5.69
C PRO A 481 -7.50 -12.03 6.63
N ASP A 482 -7.76 -11.67 7.89
CA ASP A 482 -6.76 -11.40 8.94
C ASP A 482 -5.68 -12.50 9.02
N LEU A 483 -4.49 -12.22 8.48
CA LEU A 483 -3.27 -13.00 8.68
C LEU A 483 -2.14 -12.05 9.13
N PRO A 484 -1.28 -12.47 10.08
CA PRO A 484 -0.23 -11.62 10.64
C PRO A 484 0.82 -11.23 9.58
N ALA A 485 1.14 -9.94 9.52
CA ALA A 485 2.03 -9.34 8.55
C ALA A 485 3.49 -9.79 8.76
N HIS A 486 4.02 -10.56 7.81
CA HIS A 486 5.46 -10.67 7.58
C HIS A 486 5.80 -10.12 6.20
N SER A 487 6.52 -9.01 6.23
CA SER A 487 7.40 -8.42 5.22
C SER A 487 7.47 -9.11 3.84
N SER A 488 7.01 -8.40 2.81
CA SER A 488 7.49 -8.55 1.44
C SER A 488 7.93 -7.18 0.91
N PRO A 489 9.13 -7.06 0.31
CA PRO A 489 9.59 -5.84 -0.33
C PRO A 489 8.91 -5.69 -1.70
N ALA A 490 8.28 -4.53 -1.94
CA ALA A 490 7.67 -4.22 -3.23
C ALA A 490 8.69 -3.49 -4.12
N PHE A 491 8.93 -4.02 -5.31
CA PHE A 491 9.56 -3.31 -6.42
C PHE A 491 8.54 -2.39 -7.12
N PRO A 492 8.93 -1.21 -7.61
CA PRO A 492 8.05 -0.37 -8.42
C PRO A 492 7.86 -0.96 -9.83
N PRO A 493 6.73 -0.67 -10.52
CA PRO A 493 6.47 -1.18 -11.86
C PRO A 493 7.34 -0.48 -12.91
N LEU A 494 8.08 -1.26 -13.70
CA LEU A 494 8.66 -0.80 -14.95
C LEU A 494 7.55 -0.54 -15.97
N HIS A 495 7.64 0.61 -16.66
CA HIS A 495 6.80 1.05 -17.79
C HIS A 495 6.23 -0.09 -18.65
N SER A 496 4.92 -0.05 -18.91
CA SER A 496 4.30 -0.86 -19.96
C SER A 496 4.52 -0.19 -21.32
N PRO A 497 5.03 -0.91 -22.34
CA PRO A 497 4.96 -0.41 -23.71
C PRO A 497 3.49 -0.50 -24.16
N ARG A 498 2.87 0.65 -24.43
CA ARG A 498 1.58 0.72 -25.12
C ARG A 498 1.77 0.18 -26.55
N PRO A 499 0.92 -0.75 -27.03
CA PRO A 499 0.90 -1.12 -28.44
C PRO A 499 0.28 0.01 -29.26
N GLU A 500 1.00 0.48 -30.28
CA GLU A 500 0.41 1.30 -31.34
C GLU A 500 -0.61 0.45 -32.11
N HIS A 501 -1.82 0.99 -32.29
CA HIS A 501 -2.85 0.41 -33.14
C HIS A 501 -2.43 0.50 -34.61
N PRO A 502 -2.41 -0.60 -35.39
CA PRO A 502 -2.41 -0.52 -36.84
C PRO A 502 -3.86 -0.35 -37.33
N HIS A 503 -4.12 0.76 -38.01
CA HIS A 503 -5.34 0.96 -38.77
C HIS A 503 -5.43 -0.03 -39.95
N HIS A 504 -6.61 -0.64 -40.06
CA HIS A 504 -7.25 -1.26 -41.23
C HIS A 504 -6.53 -1.15 -42.58
N LEU A 505 -6.29 -2.29 -43.24
CA LEU A 505 -6.49 -2.45 -44.68
C LEU A 505 -6.91 -3.90 -44.99
N GLU A 506 -8.13 -4.07 -45.49
CA GLU A 506 -8.64 -5.28 -46.14
C GLU A 506 -8.25 -5.31 -47.62
N ALA A 507 -8.23 -6.54 -48.16
CA ALA A 507 -8.29 -6.94 -49.57
C ALA A 507 -7.02 -6.82 -50.43
N GLU A 508 -6.36 -7.96 -50.63
CA GLU A 508 -5.63 -8.26 -51.88
C GLU A 508 -6.62 -8.88 -52.88
N ASP A 509 -6.78 -8.21 -54.04
CA ASP A 509 -7.22 -8.84 -55.28
C ASP A 509 -5.99 -9.29 -56.09
N TYR A 510 -6.06 -10.54 -56.53
CA TYR A 510 -5.19 -11.21 -57.49
C TYR A 510 -5.04 -10.43 -58.82
N VAL A 511 -3.83 -10.33 -59.39
CA VAL A 511 -3.57 -10.56 -60.84
C VAL A 511 -2.11 -11.01 -61.08
N LEU A 512 -1.97 -12.03 -61.94
CA LEU A 512 -0.78 -12.70 -62.47
C LEU A 512 0.00 -11.93 -63.56
N ALA A 513 1.20 -12.46 -63.85
CA ALA A 513 1.99 -12.35 -65.10
C ALA A 513 2.94 -11.13 -65.20
N SER A 514 4.17 -11.21 -65.73
CA SER A 514 4.98 -12.28 -66.33
C SER A 514 6.37 -11.70 -66.70
N THR A 515 7.38 -12.58 -66.84
CA THR A 515 8.52 -12.53 -67.82
C THR A 515 9.53 -11.35 -67.76
N THR A 516 10.85 -11.44 -68.04
CA THR A 516 11.92 -12.44 -68.23
C THR A 516 13.21 -11.63 -68.54
N THR A 517 14.40 -12.24 -68.33
CA THR A 517 15.70 -12.00 -69.06
C THR A 517 16.43 -10.64 -68.87
N SER A 518 17.76 -10.49 -68.82
CA SER A 518 18.94 -11.38 -68.99
C SER A 518 20.27 -10.59 -68.85
N HIS A 519 21.39 -11.30 -68.55
CA HIS A 519 22.83 -11.02 -68.86
C HIS A 519 23.59 -9.92 -68.07
N SER A 520 24.91 -9.97 -67.79
CA SER A 520 25.98 -11.00 -67.68
C SER A 520 27.26 -10.31 -67.18
N ASP A 521 28.17 -11.07 -66.54
CA ASP A 521 29.66 -10.97 -66.55
C ASP A 521 30.45 -10.95 -65.22
N ALA A 522 31.16 -12.07 -65.03
CA ALA A 522 32.58 -12.30 -64.67
C ALA A 522 33.21 -11.88 -63.30
N ALA A 523 33.50 -12.94 -62.51
CA ALA A 523 34.79 -13.30 -61.89
C ALA A 523 35.34 -12.59 -60.63
N SER A 524 35.16 -13.20 -59.44
CA SER A 524 36.21 -13.83 -58.60
C SER A 524 35.67 -14.15 -57.17
N THR A 525 35.79 -15.41 -56.74
CA THR A 525 35.23 -16.09 -55.54
C THR A 525 36.19 -16.04 -54.31
N PRO A 526 35.88 -16.56 -53.08
CA PRO A 526 34.63 -16.81 -52.30
C PRO A 526 34.79 -16.34 -50.80
N PRO A 527 34.01 -16.75 -49.76
CA PRO A 527 32.64 -17.28 -49.66
C PRO A 527 31.68 -16.42 -48.79
N LYS A 528 30.41 -16.44 -49.18
CA LYS A 528 29.16 -16.35 -48.37
C LYS A 528 29.23 -15.70 -46.98
N ALA A 529 28.87 -14.41 -46.93
CA ALA A 529 28.35 -13.74 -45.75
C ALA A 529 27.10 -14.48 -45.21
N ARG A 530 27.19 -14.98 -43.97
CA ARG A 530 26.08 -15.55 -43.22
C ARG A 530 25.52 -14.45 -42.31
N ARG A 531 24.18 -14.33 -42.33
CA ARG A 531 23.34 -13.43 -41.53
C ARG A 531 23.79 -13.34 -40.06
N PRO A 532 23.60 -12.18 -39.40
CA PRO A 532 23.96 -12.01 -37.99
C PRO A 532 23.23 -13.02 -37.11
N SER A 533 23.99 -13.81 -36.35
CA SER A 533 23.53 -14.71 -35.31
C SER A 533 23.05 -13.91 -34.10
N GLN A 534 21.84 -14.21 -33.63
CA GLN A 534 21.22 -13.62 -32.45
C GLN A 534 22.06 -13.84 -31.18
N PRO A 535 22.11 -12.87 -30.25
CA PRO A 535 22.68 -13.05 -28.93
C PRO A 535 21.87 -14.09 -28.12
N PRO A 536 22.47 -14.75 -27.10
CA PRO A 536 21.74 -15.65 -26.22
C PRO A 536 20.62 -14.90 -25.46
N PRO A 537 19.50 -15.57 -25.12
CA PRO A 537 18.39 -14.92 -24.45
C PRO A 537 18.78 -14.44 -23.03
N PRO A 538 18.21 -13.30 -22.56
CA PRO A 538 18.48 -12.75 -21.23
C PRO A 538 17.99 -13.67 -20.09
N SER A 539 18.54 -13.46 -18.88
CA SER A 539 18.21 -14.23 -17.67
C SER A 539 16.71 -14.28 -17.40
N LEU A 540 16.22 -15.47 -17.02
CA LEU A 540 14.81 -15.75 -16.75
C LEU A 540 14.28 -15.09 -15.47
N ILE A 541 15.16 -14.66 -14.55
CA ILE A 541 14.78 -14.27 -13.18
C ILE A 541 15.40 -12.91 -12.74
N SER A 542 16.20 -12.22 -13.56
CA SER A 542 16.71 -10.87 -13.24
C SER A 542 16.89 -9.97 -14.46
N PRO A 543 16.62 -8.65 -14.38
CA PRO A 543 16.93 -7.70 -15.44
C PRO A 543 18.46 -7.48 -15.52
N ALA A 544 19.06 -7.81 -16.67
CA ALA A 544 20.50 -7.63 -16.89
C ALA A 544 20.84 -6.18 -17.25
N PHE A 545 21.70 -5.53 -16.46
CA PHE A 545 22.46 -4.34 -16.87
C PHE A 545 23.95 -4.68 -16.79
N THR A 546 24.64 -4.72 -17.93
CA THR A 546 26.11 -4.71 -17.98
C THR A 546 26.53 -3.94 -19.23
N PRO A 547 27.41 -2.93 -19.13
CA PRO A 547 27.83 -2.09 -20.26
C PRO A 547 28.84 -2.82 -21.18
N PRO A 548 29.02 -2.38 -22.44
CA PRO A 548 29.85 -3.08 -23.41
C PRO A 548 31.34 -2.70 -23.27
N ALA A 549 32.22 -3.70 -23.37
CA ALA A 549 33.64 -3.49 -23.67
C ALA A 549 34.00 -4.20 -25.00
N THR A 550 34.71 -3.47 -25.87
CA THR A 550 35.18 -3.82 -27.22
C THR A 550 36.48 -4.68 -27.20
N PRO A 551 37.00 -5.21 -28.34
CA PRO A 551 37.27 -6.64 -28.49
C PRO A 551 38.76 -7.03 -28.64
N GLY A 552 39.11 -8.28 -28.33
CA GLY A 552 40.45 -8.82 -28.57
C GLY A 552 40.57 -10.35 -28.51
N VAL A 553 40.58 -10.96 -29.71
CA VAL A 553 41.38 -12.10 -30.20
C VAL A 553 41.36 -13.49 -29.49
N SER A 554 41.02 -14.49 -30.32
CA SER A 554 41.39 -15.93 -30.37
C SER A 554 40.60 -17.01 -29.60
N THR A 555 39.83 -17.75 -30.40
CA THR A 555 39.25 -19.12 -30.30
C THR A 555 40.24 -20.24 -29.89
N PRO A 556 39.83 -21.46 -29.43
CA PRO A 556 38.76 -22.27 -30.04
C PRO A 556 37.88 -23.24 -29.19
N SER A 557 36.72 -23.57 -29.78
CA SER A 557 36.10 -24.91 -29.94
C SER A 557 35.04 -25.47 -28.95
N ASP A 558 33.79 -25.51 -29.47
CA ASP A 558 32.73 -26.56 -29.41
C ASP A 558 31.33 -25.99 -29.02
N PRO A 559 30.48 -25.61 -29.99
CA PRO A 559 29.12 -25.14 -29.72
C PRO A 559 28.15 -26.32 -29.76
N ARG A 560 28.22 -27.19 -28.75
CA ARG A 560 27.12 -28.07 -28.38
C ARG A 560 26.84 -27.82 -26.91
N PRO A 561 25.61 -27.44 -26.49
CA PRO A 561 25.26 -27.45 -25.08
C PRO A 561 25.35 -28.91 -24.61
N ARG A 562 26.49 -29.27 -24.00
CA ARG A 562 26.67 -30.59 -23.42
C ARG A 562 25.80 -30.65 -22.17
N PRO A 563 24.99 -31.72 -21.98
CA PRO A 563 24.25 -31.88 -20.73
C PRO A 563 25.24 -31.87 -19.55
N PRO A 564 24.87 -31.28 -18.40
CA PRO A 564 25.75 -31.26 -17.23
C PRO A 564 26.14 -32.69 -16.83
N ARG A 565 27.42 -32.91 -16.50
CA ARG A 565 27.90 -34.23 -16.06
C ARG A 565 27.06 -34.72 -14.87
N SER A 566 26.31 -35.80 -15.08
CA SER A 566 25.59 -36.49 -14.01
C SER A 566 26.40 -37.69 -13.54
N VAL A 567 26.31 -37.99 -12.24
CA VAL A 567 26.93 -39.16 -11.63
C VAL A 567 25.81 -40.04 -11.08
N PRO A 568 25.72 -41.33 -11.46
CA PRO A 568 24.78 -42.26 -10.86
C PRO A 568 25.02 -42.36 -9.36
N VAL A 569 23.94 -42.27 -8.57
CA VAL A 569 24.02 -42.50 -7.13
C VAL A 569 23.88 -44.01 -6.90
N LEU A 570 25.00 -44.69 -6.58
CA LEU A 570 24.98 -46.10 -6.20
C LEU A 570 24.34 -46.26 -4.80
N PRO A 571 23.53 -47.30 -4.56
CA PRO A 571 23.09 -47.62 -3.21
C PRO A 571 24.27 -48.22 -2.45
N SER A 572 25.01 -47.42 -1.67
CA SER A 572 26.14 -47.96 -0.91
C SER A 572 26.46 -47.21 0.38
N GLY A 573 26.62 -47.99 1.45
CA GLY A 573 27.75 -47.88 2.37
C GLY A 573 27.53 -47.05 3.63
N THR A 574 27.46 -47.74 4.77
CA THR A 574 27.62 -47.21 6.13
C THR A 574 29.03 -46.64 6.31
N ASP A 575 29.25 -45.32 6.34
CA ASP A 575 30.44 -44.72 7.00
C ASP A 575 30.48 -43.18 7.07
N SER A 576 29.34 -42.49 7.08
CA SER A 576 29.30 -41.06 7.44
C SER A 576 28.14 -40.78 8.38
N PRO A 577 28.31 -39.83 9.35
CA PRO A 577 27.25 -39.48 10.29
C PRO A 577 25.99 -39.11 9.52
N ARG A 578 24.88 -39.75 9.89
CA ARG A 578 23.60 -39.60 9.20
C ARG A 578 22.99 -38.25 9.59
N PRO A 579 22.50 -37.44 8.63
CA PRO A 579 21.71 -36.26 8.97
C PRO A 579 20.49 -36.71 9.78
N GLU A 580 20.11 -35.92 10.78
CA GLU A 580 18.94 -36.19 11.62
C GLU A 580 17.69 -36.02 10.74
N LEU A 581 17.14 -37.16 10.30
CA LEU A 581 15.91 -37.20 9.50
C LEU A 581 14.72 -37.13 10.46
N LEU A 582 13.65 -36.46 10.02
CA LEU A 582 12.38 -36.50 10.73
C LEU A 582 11.85 -37.94 10.73
N GLU A 583 11.34 -38.42 11.87
CA GLU A 583 10.77 -39.76 11.99
C GLU A 583 9.53 -39.95 11.09
N GLN A 584 8.78 -38.86 10.87
CA GLN A 584 7.61 -38.83 10.00
C GLN A 584 7.68 -37.62 9.06
N LEU A 585 7.30 -37.83 7.80
CA LEU A 585 7.25 -36.74 6.83
C LEU A 585 6.13 -35.72 7.16
N PRO A 586 6.39 -34.41 6.94
CA PRO A 586 5.38 -33.37 7.06
C PRO A 586 4.18 -33.58 6.14
N VAL A 587 3.00 -33.18 6.58
CA VAL A 587 1.80 -33.13 5.74
C VAL A 587 1.81 -31.82 4.97
N VAL A 588 1.63 -31.90 3.65
CA VAL A 588 1.59 -30.73 2.75
C VAL A 588 0.34 -30.72 1.91
N GLU A 589 -0.18 -29.54 1.62
CA GLU A 589 -1.32 -29.33 0.73
C GLU A 589 -1.03 -28.16 -0.23
N CYS A 590 -1.17 -28.41 -1.53
CA CYS A 590 -1.05 -27.36 -2.55
C CYS A 590 -2.33 -26.52 -2.55
N GLU A 591 -2.21 -25.27 -2.12
CA GLU A 591 -3.35 -24.36 -2.01
C GLU A 591 -3.73 -23.76 -3.34
N VAL A 592 -2.77 -23.29 -4.14
CA VAL A 592 -3.04 -22.62 -5.42
C VAL A 592 -1.96 -22.89 -6.45
N ARG A 593 -2.36 -22.91 -7.73
CA ARG A 593 -1.45 -22.97 -8.87
C ARG A 593 -1.76 -21.91 -9.93
N ALA A 594 -0.73 -21.21 -10.39
CA ALA A 594 -0.86 -20.22 -11.48
C ALA A 594 0.19 -20.43 -12.58
N ARG A 595 -0.21 -20.17 -13.84
CA ARG A 595 0.69 -20.12 -14.99
C ARG A 595 1.39 -18.76 -15.02
N ILE A 596 2.71 -18.76 -15.06
CA ILE A 596 3.53 -17.55 -15.18
C ILE A 596 4.22 -17.53 -16.55
N PRO A 597 3.84 -16.59 -17.44
CA PRO A 597 4.59 -16.35 -18.66
C PRO A 597 5.95 -15.72 -18.34
N THR A 598 7.02 -16.20 -18.97
CA THR A 598 8.37 -15.62 -18.82
C THR A 598 8.73 -14.73 -20.02
N THR A 599 9.69 -13.82 -19.82
CA THR A 599 10.17 -12.87 -20.84
C THR A 599 10.87 -13.54 -22.03
N THR A 600 11.27 -14.79 -21.89
CA THR A 600 11.92 -15.59 -22.95
C THR A 600 10.94 -16.50 -23.70
N GLY A 601 9.64 -16.42 -23.39
CA GLY A 601 8.58 -17.19 -24.04
C GLY A 601 8.35 -18.59 -23.47
N HIS A 602 9.14 -19.02 -22.49
CA HIS A 602 8.88 -20.25 -21.73
C HIS A 602 7.74 -20.05 -20.72
N GLU A 603 7.05 -21.14 -20.38
CA GLU A 603 5.97 -21.12 -19.39
C GLU A 603 6.40 -21.93 -18.16
N MET A 604 6.16 -21.38 -16.98
CA MET A 604 6.32 -22.10 -15.71
C MET A 604 5.05 -22.02 -14.87
N TRP A 605 4.90 -22.95 -13.96
CA TRP A 605 3.75 -23.06 -13.06
C TRP A 605 4.21 -22.90 -11.61
N LEU A 606 3.63 -21.94 -10.92
CA LEU A 606 3.88 -21.71 -9.51
C LEU A 606 2.83 -22.42 -8.68
N HIS A 607 3.27 -23.26 -7.74
CA HIS A 607 2.43 -23.98 -6.80
C HIS A 607 2.76 -23.53 -5.38
N VAL A 608 1.78 -23.01 -4.65
CA VAL A 608 1.95 -22.60 -3.25
C VAL A 608 1.46 -23.72 -2.35
N TYR A 609 2.28 -24.09 -1.38
CA TYR A 609 2.06 -25.17 -0.42
C TYR A 609 1.93 -24.65 1.00
N ARG A 610 0.92 -25.16 1.70
CA ARG A 610 0.78 -25.09 3.16
C ARG A 610 1.21 -26.41 3.79
N ASN A 611 1.66 -26.35 5.05
CA ASN A 611 2.17 -27.51 5.76
C ASN A 611 1.78 -27.52 7.26
N ASN A 612 2.12 -28.60 7.97
CA ASN A 612 1.83 -28.78 9.39
C ASN A 612 3.04 -28.62 10.33
N VAL A 613 4.20 -28.23 9.83
CA VAL A 613 5.45 -28.07 10.60
C VAL A 613 5.76 -26.61 10.91
N ASP A 614 5.50 -25.72 9.98
CA ASP A 614 5.63 -24.28 10.17
C ASP A 614 4.44 -23.50 9.59
N THR A 615 4.42 -22.19 9.84
CA THR A 615 3.40 -21.27 9.34
C THR A 615 3.77 -20.65 8.00
N LYS A 616 4.82 -21.13 7.33
CA LYS A 616 5.33 -20.54 6.10
C LYS A 616 4.67 -21.19 4.90
N GLU A 617 4.43 -20.38 3.88
CA GLU A 617 4.05 -20.86 2.56
C GLU A 617 5.31 -21.19 1.76
N HIS A 618 5.36 -22.38 1.18
CA HIS A 618 6.48 -22.86 0.37
C HIS A 618 6.08 -22.95 -1.09
N LEU A 619 7.03 -22.76 -2.00
CA LEU A 619 6.74 -22.67 -3.43
C LEU A 619 7.38 -23.83 -4.18
N ALA A 620 6.64 -24.41 -5.13
CA ALA A 620 7.23 -25.25 -6.17
C ALA A 620 7.08 -24.56 -7.53
N ILE A 621 8.24 -24.31 -8.17
CA ILE A 621 8.33 -23.74 -9.52
C ILE A 621 8.47 -24.91 -10.48
N VAL A 622 7.41 -25.17 -11.24
CA VAL A 622 7.31 -26.34 -12.12
C VAL A 622 7.46 -25.90 -13.57
N PHE A 623 8.38 -26.55 -14.29
CA PHE A 623 8.63 -26.34 -15.72
C PHE A 623 8.03 -27.52 -16.49
N GLY A 624 7.11 -27.21 -17.40
CA GLY A 624 6.32 -28.22 -18.14
C GLY A 624 4.92 -28.43 -17.57
N ASN A 625 4.12 -29.25 -18.25
CA ASN A 625 2.68 -29.45 -17.95
C ASN A 625 2.37 -30.85 -17.37
N GLN A 626 3.37 -31.73 -17.33
CA GLN A 626 3.26 -33.13 -16.94
C GLN A 626 3.38 -33.36 -15.43
N ILE A 627 4.09 -32.48 -14.71
CA ILE A 627 4.22 -32.55 -13.25
C ILE A 627 3.02 -31.83 -12.62
N ARG A 628 2.26 -32.53 -11.79
CA ARG A 628 1.01 -32.02 -11.19
C ARG A 628 0.87 -32.44 -9.73
N SER A 629 0.33 -31.54 -8.92
CA SER A 629 0.02 -31.79 -7.52
C SER A 629 -1.25 -32.63 -7.35
N ARG A 630 -1.14 -33.72 -6.59
CA ARG A 630 -2.27 -34.59 -6.22
C ARG A 630 -3.25 -33.87 -5.31
N SER A 631 -2.77 -33.15 -4.30
CA SER A 631 -3.61 -32.38 -3.37
C SER A 631 -4.33 -31.22 -4.06
N LEU A 632 -3.69 -30.56 -5.03
CA LEU A 632 -4.33 -29.53 -5.85
C LEU A 632 -5.48 -30.11 -6.69
N ASP A 633 -5.23 -31.21 -7.40
CA ASP A 633 -6.19 -31.79 -8.35
C ASP A 633 -7.32 -32.58 -7.67
N ARG A 634 -7.27 -32.81 -6.36
CA ARG A 634 -8.37 -33.43 -5.60
C ARG A 634 -9.61 -32.53 -5.56
N GLU A 635 -10.80 -33.13 -5.55
CA GLU A 635 -12.06 -32.40 -5.32
C GLU A 635 -12.23 -32.08 -3.84
N ARG A 636 -12.70 -30.85 -3.54
CA ARG A 636 -13.00 -30.40 -2.18
C ARG A 636 -14.52 -30.35 -1.99
N GLU A 637 -15.01 -30.73 -0.81
CA GLU A 637 -16.44 -30.71 -0.51
C GLU A 637 -17.00 -29.29 -0.60
N GLY A 638 -18.09 -29.12 -1.36
CA GLY A 638 -18.73 -27.81 -1.57
C GLY A 638 -18.02 -26.88 -2.57
N GLU A 639 -16.92 -27.31 -3.20
CA GLU A 639 -16.17 -26.49 -4.18
C GLU A 639 -16.95 -26.33 -5.49
N THR A 640 -17.15 -25.07 -5.90
CA THR A 640 -17.72 -24.74 -7.22
C THR A 640 -16.68 -24.88 -8.33
N GLU A 641 -17.11 -25.06 -9.59
CA GLU A 641 -16.18 -25.10 -10.73
C GLU A 641 -15.34 -23.81 -10.87
N LEU A 642 -15.91 -22.65 -10.53
CA LEU A 642 -15.18 -21.38 -10.54
C LEU A 642 -14.09 -21.34 -9.47
N GLU A 643 -14.38 -21.80 -8.25
CA GLU A 643 -13.38 -21.90 -7.18
C GLU A 643 -12.27 -22.88 -7.54
N ARG A 644 -12.63 -24.02 -8.13
CA ARG A 644 -11.68 -25.02 -8.63
C ARG A 644 -10.75 -24.45 -9.71
N MET A 645 -11.30 -23.68 -10.66
CA MET A 645 -10.51 -23.00 -11.69
C MET A 645 -9.63 -21.87 -11.12
N THR A 646 -10.18 -21.08 -10.20
CA THR A 646 -9.49 -19.95 -9.53
C THR A 646 -8.32 -20.45 -8.68
N ARG A 647 -8.49 -21.61 -8.03
CA ARG A 647 -7.44 -22.31 -7.30
C ARG A 647 -6.36 -22.91 -8.22
N GLY A 648 -6.62 -22.99 -9.52
CA GLY A 648 -5.67 -23.52 -10.48
C GLY A 648 -5.80 -25.01 -10.77
N ALA A 649 -6.80 -25.70 -10.23
CA ALA A 649 -7.04 -27.14 -10.42
C ALA A 649 -7.78 -27.43 -11.75
N TYR A 650 -7.16 -27.03 -12.87
CA TYR A 650 -7.70 -27.19 -14.23
C TYR A 650 -6.68 -27.83 -15.20
N VAL A 651 -7.15 -28.23 -16.37
CA VAL A 651 -6.32 -28.74 -17.47
C VAL A 651 -6.50 -27.84 -18.71
N GLY A 652 -5.43 -27.62 -19.47
CA GLY A 652 -5.44 -26.73 -20.65
C GLY A 652 -5.31 -25.24 -20.30
N ARG A 653 -5.55 -24.35 -21.28
CA ARG A 653 -5.49 -22.90 -21.09
C ARG A 653 -6.83 -22.33 -20.64
N LEU A 654 -6.81 -21.37 -19.71
CA LEU A 654 -7.99 -20.58 -19.37
C LEU A 654 -8.27 -19.54 -20.47
N TYR A 655 -9.55 -19.26 -20.71
CA TYR A 655 -10.04 -18.20 -21.60
C TYR A 655 -11.27 -17.54 -20.98
N PRO A 656 -11.53 -16.24 -21.27
CA PRO A 656 -12.71 -15.56 -20.77
C PRO A 656 -14.00 -16.33 -21.14
N GLY A 657 -14.86 -16.58 -20.15
CA GLY A 657 -16.12 -17.33 -20.34
C GLY A 657 -16.01 -18.86 -20.16
N ARG A 658 -14.83 -19.40 -19.82
CA ARG A 658 -14.68 -20.83 -19.50
C ARG A 658 -15.47 -21.22 -18.25
N THR A 659 -16.27 -22.29 -18.35
CA THR A 659 -17.16 -22.77 -17.26
C THR A 659 -16.71 -24.06 -16.58
N HIS A 660 -15.81 -24.83 -17.19
CA HIS A 660 -15.39 -26.14 -16.69
C HIS A 660 -13.86 -26.26 -16.53
N SER A 661 -13.44 -26.89 -15.44
CA SER A 661 -12.03 -27.16 -15.11
C SER A 661 -11.40 -28.30 -15.93
N ARG A 662 -12.22 -29.25 -16.40
CA ARG A 662 -11.79 -30.47 -17.12
C ARG A 662 -12.02 -30.39 -18.62
N VAL A 663 -11.04 -30.82 -19.42
CA VAL A 663 -11.13 -30.80 -20.89
C VAL A 663 -12.25 -31.70 -21.42
N GLU A 664 -12.48 -32.86 -20.80
CA GLU A 664 -13.57 -33.77 -21.21
C GLU A 664 -14.97 -33.19 -20.96
N ALA A 665 -15.12 -32.42 -19.88
CA ALA A 665 -16.39 -31.74 -19.57
C ALA A 665 -16.67 -30.63 -20.59
N ILE A 666 -15.61 -29.92 -21.04
CA ILE A 666 -15.70 -28.94 -22.14
C ILE A 666 -16.12 -29.63 -23.44
N LYS A 667 -15.44 -30.72 -23.83
CA LYS A 667 -15.80 -31.50 -25.03
C LYS A 667 -17.24 -32.00 -25.00
N ARG A 668 -17.73 -32.44 -23.82
CA ARG A 668 -19.14 -32.83 -23.62
C ARG A 668 -20.10 -31.65 -23.72
N ALA A 669 -19.77 -30.49 -23.16
CA ALA A 669 -20.60 -29.28 -23.24
C ALA A 669 -20.65 -28.68 -24.66
N GLU A 670 -19.57 -28.82 -25.43
CA GLU A 670 -19.45 -28.36 -26.82
C GLU A 670 -20.00 -29.37 -27.85
N GLY A 671 -20.64 -30.46 -27.41
CA GLY A 671 -21.34 -31.41 -28.29
C GLY A 671 -20.44 -32.41 -29.02
N ALA A 672 -19.15 -32.52 -28.67
CA ALA A 672 -18.28 -33.55 -29.22
C ALA A 672 -18.57 -34.91 -28.53
N MET A 673 -19.30 -35.79 -29.22
CA MET A 673 -19.62 -37.13 -28.73
C MET A 673 -18.35 -37.96 -28.45
N PRO A 674 -18.24 -38.63 -27.29
CA PRO A 674 -17.31 -39.74 -27.15
C PRO A 674 -17.80 -40.93 -28.00
N LYS A 675 -16.89 -41.63 -28.69
CA LYS A 675 -17.20 -42.95 -29.26
C LYS A 675 -17.63 -43.87 -28.13
N ALA A 676 -18.84 -44.44 -28.23
CA ALA A 676 -19.39 -45.38 -27.27
C ALA A 676 -18.57 -46.69 -27.25
N ALA A 677 -18.12 -47.11 -26.07
CA ALA A 677 -17.73 -48.48 -25.79
C ALA A 677 -18.96 -49.28 -25.30
N PRO A 678 -19.04 -50.61 -25.54
CA PRO A 678 -20.26 -51.39 -25.33
C PRO A 678 -20.55 -51.68 -23.86
N GLN A 679 -21.84 -51.77 -23.52
CA GLN A 679 -22.35 -52.17 -22.21
C GLN A 679 -22.11 -53.68 -21.96
N SER A 680 -21.59 -54.02 -20.78
CA SER A 680 -21.82 -55.33 -20.17
C SER A 680 -21.99 -55.23 -18.65
N SER A 681 -23.00 -55.95 -18.20
CA SER A 681 -23.57 -56.11 -16.85
C SER A 681 -22.64 -56.71 -15.78
N GLY A 682 -22.84 -56.28 -14.52
CA GLY A 682 -22.77 -57.17 -13.34
C GLY A 682 -21.62 -56.96 -12.35
N GLY A 683 -21.98 -56.61 -11.10
CA GLY A 683 -21.39 -57.18 -9.87
C GLY A 683 -19.98 -56.77 -9.41
N SER A 684 -19.91 -55.93 -8.37
CA SER A 684 -19.02 -56.02 -7.19
C SER A 684 -17.60 -56.60 -7.36
N THR A 685 -16.56 -55.74 -7.29
CA THR A 685 -15.60 -55.65 -6.16
C THR A 685 -14.56 -54.55 -6.44
N ALA A 686 -14.13 -53.86 -5.38
CA ALA A 686 -13.06 -52.88 -5.41
C ALA A 686 -11.71 -53.56 -5.69
N THR A 687 -10.94 -53.05 -6.67
CA THR A 687 -9.46 -52.93 -6.63
C THR A 687 -8.93 -52.18 -7.87
N SER A 688 -7.87 -51.42 -7.62
CA SER A 688 -6.94 -50.75 -8.54
C SER A 688 -6.86 -51.26 -9.99
N SER A 689 -6.99 -50.34 -10.95
CA SER A 689 -6.07 -50.22 -12.10
C SER A 689 -6.49 -49.05 -12.99
N ALA A 690 -5.67 -48.01 -13.03
CA ALA A 690 -5.70 -46.99 -14.06
C ALA A 690 -4.81 -47.48 -15.21
N LEU A 691 -5.35 -47.55 -16.43
CA LEU A 691 -4.60 -47.37 -17.68
C LEU A 691 -5.54 -47.34 -18.90
N SER A 692 -5.08 -46.58 -19.90
CA SER A 692 -5.52 -46.44 -21.29
C SER A 692 -6.71 -45.51 -21.57
N ASP A 693 -6.40 -44.27 -21.99
CA ASP A 693 -6.54 -43.97 -23.42
C ASP A 693 -5.62 -42.80 -23.83
N ALA A 694 -4.54 -43.16 -24.52
CA ALA A 694 -3.64 -42.25 -25.22
C ALA A 694 -3.47 -42.81 -26.64
N GLY A 695 -3.90 -42.03 -27.63
CA GLY A 695 -3.74 -42.35 -29.05
C GLY A 695 -3.61 -41.05 -29.84
N ASP A 696 -2.38 -40.54 -29.92
CA ASP A 696 -1.71 -40.39 -31.22
C ASP A 696 -0.23 -40.08 -30.97
N ALA A 697 0.59 -41.10 -31.21
CA ALA A 697 2.03 -41.07 -31.14
C ALA A 697 2.61 -40.53 -32.46
N ALA A 698 3.38 -39.46 -32.37
CA ALA A 698 4.53 -39.30 -33.25
C ALA A 698 5.72 -39.96 -32.53
N GLU A 699 6.08 -41.15 -33.01
CA GLU A 699 7.27 -41.88 -32.57
C GLU A 699 8.53 -41.01 -32.73
N THR A 700 9.21 -40.75 -31.62
CA THR A 700 10.65 -40.54 -31.61
C THR A 700 11.22 -41.21 -30.36
N ASN A 701 12.10 -42.19 -30.58
CA ASN A 701 12.93 -42.81 -29.55
C ASN A 701 13.57 -41.74 -28.64
N SER A 702 13.13 -41.61 -27.39
CA SER A 702 13.88 -40.93 -26.35
C SER A 702 13.77 -41.71 -25.06
N ARG A 703 14.93 -42.07 -24.46
CA ARG A 703 15.03 -42.49 -23.06
C ARG A 703 14.04 -41.65 -22.23
N THR A 704 13.18 -42.29 -21.43
CA THR A 704 12.32 -41.60 -20.47
C THR A 704 13.23 -40.85 -19.49
N GLU A 705 13.60 -39.62 -19.81
CA GLU A 705 14.54 -38.87 -18.99
C GLU A 705 13.84 -38.51 -17.69
N LEU A 706 14.51 -38.77 -16.56
CA LEU A 706 13.96 -38.45 -15.25
C LEU A 706 13.87 -36.92 -15.08
N PRO A 707 12.82 -36.41 -14.40
CA PRO A 707 12.64 -34.98 -14.20
C PRO A 707 13.79 -34.39 -13.38
N LEU A 708 14.18 -33.17 -13.75
CA LEU A 708 15.26 -32.45 -13.09
C LEU A 708 14.73 -31.70 -11.88
N VAL A 709 15.33 -31.91 -10.70
CA VAL A 709 14.87 -31.37 -9.43
C VAL A 709 15.94 -30.52 -8.78
N ARG A 710 15.57 -29.35 -8.27
CA ARG A 710 16.43 -28.50 -7.44
C ARG A 710 15.73 -28.20 -6.12
N ILE A 711 16.38 -28.55 -5.01
CA ILE A 711 15.96 -28.06 -3.69
C ILE A 711 16.73 -26.79 -3.37
N HIS A 712 16.01 -25.68 -3.41
CA HIS A 712 16.53 -24.34 -3.25
C HIS A 712 16.02 -23.75 -1.93
N SER A 713 16.93 -23.21 -1.13
CA SER A 713 16.58 -22.47 0.08
C SER A 713 16.61 -21.00 -0.28
N GLU A 714 15.55 -20.28 0.07
CA GLU A 714 15.43 -18.83 -0.07
C GLU A 714 16.73 -18.13 0.35
N CYS A 715 17.22 -17.27 -0.55
CA CYS A 715 18.41 -16.48 -0.34
C CYS A 715 18.21 -15.08 -0.94
N TYR A 716 17.47 -14.23 -0.24
CA TYR A 716 17.14 -12.86 -0.63
C TYR A 716 18.37 -12.07 -1.07
N THR A 717 19.46 -12.13 -0.30
CA THR A 717 20.69 -11.39 -0.64
C THR A 717 21.34 -11.90 -1.92
N GLY A 718 21.30 -13.19 -2.21
CA GLY A 718 21.93 -13.77 -3.41
C GLY A 718 21.06 -13.66 -4.65
N GLU A 719 19.74 -13.76 -4.50
CA GLU A 719 18.78 -13.84 -5.60
C GLU A 719 18.22 -12.46 -5.99
N THR A 720 17.94 -11.62 -5.00
CA THR A 720 17.26 -10.33 -5.20
C THR A 720 18.24 -9.16 -5.19
N VAL A 721 19.27 -9.22 -4.34
CA VAL A 721 20.25 -8.13 -4.17
C VAL A 721 21.57 -8.43 -4.90
N TRP A 722 21.63 -9.54 -5.65
CA TRP A 722 22.79 -9.95 -6.46
C TRP A 722 24.11 -10.02 -5.68
N SER A 723 24.06 -10.42 -4.41
CA SER A 723 25.24 -10.48 -3.53
C SER A 723 26.26 -11.49 -4.04
N ALA A 724 27.51 -11.03 -4.18
CA ALA A 724 28.66 -11.88 -4.48
C ALA A 724 29.21 -12.64 -3.25
N ARG A 725 28.54 -12.62 -2.09
CA ARG A 725 28.96 -13.42 -0.92
C ARG A 725 28.50 -14.88 -0.99
N CYS A 726 27.65 -15.22 -1.95
CA CYS A 726 27.19 -16.59 -2.16
C CYS A 726 26.84 -16.84 -3.63
N ASP A 727 26.78 -18.11 -4.00
CA ASP A 727 26.43 -18.59 -5.35
C ASP A 727 24.92 -18.93 -5.50
N CYS A 728 24.07 -18.58 -4.53
CA CYS A 728 22.66 -19.00 -4.52
C CYS A 728 21.87 -18.43 -5.70
N GLY A 729 22.04 -17.15 -6.03
CA GLY A 729 21.36 -16.53 -7.17
C GLY A 729 21.77 -17.17 -8.49
N GLU A 730 23.07 -17.32 -8.73
CA GLU A 730 23.60 -18.00 -9.93
C GLU A 730 23.08 -19.45 -10.04
N GLN A 731 22.99 -20.18 -8.93
CA GLN A 731 22.45 -21.54 -8.92
C GLN A 731 20.96 -21.61 -9.22
N LEU A 732 20.17 -20.61 -8.78
CA LEU A 732 18.75 -20.55 -9.09
C LEU A 732 18.53 -20.28 -10.57
N ASP A 733 19.25 -19.30 -11.13
CA ASP A 733 19.20 -18.92 -12.53
C ASP A 733 19.60 -20.10 -13.45
N GLU A 734 20.71 -20.78 -13.12
CA GLU A 734 21.17 -21.92 -13.90
C GLU A 734 20.19 -23.11 -13.82
N ALA A 735 19.57 -23.35 -12.65
CA ALA A 735 18.54 -24.38 -12.53
C ALA A 735 17.32 -24.07 -13.41
N ALA A 736 16.83 -22.82 -13.38
CA ALA A 736 15.72 -22.38 -14.23
C ALA A 736 16.07 -22.47 -15.72
N ARG A 737 17.29 -22.09 -16.11
CA ARG A 737 17.79 -22.21 -17.49
C ARG A 737 17.87 -23.66 -17.96
N LEU A 738 18.33 -24.58 -17.12
CA LEU A 738 18.39 -26.01 -17.44
C LEU A 738 17.00 -26.62 -17.60
N MET A 739 16.06 -26.27 -16.72
CA MET A 739 14.69 -26.83 -16.71
C MET A 739 13.78 -26.23 -17.78
N SER A 740 14.01 -24.99 -18.20
CA SER A 740 13.20 -24.31 -19.22
C SER A 740 13.48 -24.78 -20.65
N SER A 741 14.64 -25.40 -20.91
CA SER A 741 15.00 -25.90 -22.24
C SER A 741 14.45 -27.31 -22.48
N PRO A 742 13.56 -27.50 -23.48
CA PRO A 742 13.03 -28.82 -23.83
C PRO A 742 14.11 -29.80 -24.30
N GLN A 743 15.26 -29.29 -24.78
CA GLN A 743 16.39 -30.10 -25.22
C GLN A 743 17.19 -30.68 -24.05
N MET A 744 17.22 -29.98 -22.91
CA MET A 744 18.00 -30.38 -21.73
C MET A 744 17.15 -31.08 -20.66
N SER A 745 15.85 -30.77 -20.60
CA SER A 745 14.90 -31.40 -19.68
C SER A 745 13.57 -31.70 -20.39
N PRO A 746 13.50 -32.73 -21.26
CA PRO A 746 12.30 -33.07 -22.02
C PRO A 746 11.12 -33.47 -21.12
N SER A 747 11.41 -34.06 -19.96
CA SER A 747 10.42 -34.39 -18.92
C SER A 747 10.15 -33.23 -17.95
N GLY A 748 10.60 -32.01 -18.28
CA GLY A 748 10.48 -30.82 -17.46
C GLY A 748 11.29 -30.88 -16.18
N GLY A 749 10.94 -30.06 -15.20
CA GLY A 749 11.65 -30.00 -13.94
C GLY A 749 10.92 -29.24 -12.85
N VAL A 750 11.40 -29.35 -11.62
CA VAL A 750 10.86 -28.61 -10.48
C VAL A 750 11.96 -28.01 -9.62
N ILE A 751 11.77 -26.76 -9.25
CA ILE A 751 12.52 -26.10 -8.19
C ILE A 751 11.61 -26.04 -6.96
N ILE A 752 11.94 -26.81 -5.93
CA ILE A 752 11.31 -26.66 -4.62
C ILE A 752 12.00 -25.52 -3.90
N TYR A 753 11.29 -24.42 -3.74
CA TYR A 753 11.76 -23.19 -3.13
C TYR A 753 11.26 -23.13 -1.68
N LEU A 754 12.16 -23.42 -0.74
CA LEU A 754 11.89 -23.44 0.68
C LEU A 754 12.23 -22.11 1.33
N ARG A 755 11.31 -21.53 2.10
CA ARG A 755 11.51 -20.27 2.86
C ARG A 755 12.37 -20.45 4.11
N GLN A 756 13.64 -20.79 3.88
CA GLN A 756 14.65 -21.13 4.89
C GLN A 756 15.91 -20.26 4.72
N GLU A 757 15.73 -18.94 4.83
CA GLU A 757 16.79 -17.94 4.71
C GLU A 757 17.96 -18.18 5.67
N GLY A 758 19.18 -17.87 5.23
CA GLY A 758 20.40 -17.93 6.05
C GLY A 758 20.82 -19.33 6.46
N ARG A 759 20.44 -20.38 5.72
CA ARG A 759 20.53 -21.79 6.18
C ARG A 759 19.62 -22.08 7.38
N GLY A 760 18.47 -21.41 7.44
CA GLY A 760 17.43 -21.63 8.45
C GLY A 760 17.48 -20.69 9.66
N ILE A 761 18.50 -19.83 9.78
CA ILE A 761 18.63 -18.86 10.89
C ILE A 761 17.85 -17.55 10.64
N GLY A 762 17.37 -17.32 9.43
CA GLY A 762 16.65 -16.11 9.03
C GLY A 762 17.54 -14.96 8.54
N LEU A 763 16.92 -13.95 7.93
CA LEU A 763 17.62 -12.84 7.26
C LEU A 763 18.42 -11.97 8.23
N GLY A 764 17.84 -11.58 9.36
CA GLY A 764 18.51 -10.70 10.33
C GLY A 764 19.79 -11.33 10.90
N GLU A 765 19.74 -12.60 11.28
CA GLU A 765 20.91 -13.34 11.79
C GLU A 765 21.95 -13.58 10.69
N LYS A 766 21.51 -13.80 9.44
CA LYS A 766 22.41 -13.87 8.28
C LYS A 766 23.17 -12.56 8.06
N LEU A 767 22.52 -11.41 8.20
CA LEU A 767 23.19 -10.11 8.08
C LEU A 767 24.19 -9.85 9.22
N LYS A 768 23.87 -10.27 10.45
CA LYS A 768 24.85 -10.29 11.54
C LYS A 768 26.05 -11.20 11.23
N ALA A 769 25.80 -12.37 10.64
CA ALA A 769 26.85 -13.28 10.23
C ALA A 769 27.72 -12.69 9.11
N TYR A 770 27.15 -11.85 8.23
CA TYR A 770 27.91 -11.08 7.24
C TYR A 770 28.82 -10.04 7.89
N ASN A 771 28.33 -9.31 8.89
CA ASN A 771 29.18 -8.36 9.63
C ASN A 771 30.35 -9.08 10.33
N LEU A 772 30.11 -10.27 10.90
CA LEU A 772 31.18 -11.10 11.47
C LEU A 772 32.16 -11.61 10.41
N GLN A 773 31.69 -11.87 9.18
CA GLN A 773 32.56 -12.24 8.07
C GLN A 773 33.47 -11.08 7.64
N ASP A 774 32.96 -9.85 7.69
CA ASP A 774 33.75 -8.64 7.41
C ASP A 774 34.79 -8.37 8.51
N LEU A 775 34.52 -8.84 9.73
CA LEU A 775 35.50 -8.89 10.81
C LEU A 775 36.49 -10.07 10.69
N GLY A 776 36.48 -10.80 9.57
CA GLY A 776 37.48 -11.81 9.21
C GLY A 776 37.02 -13.26 9.35
N ASN A 777 35.90 -13.52 10.04
CA ASN A 777 35.39 -14.89 10.23
C ASN A 777 34.89 -15.48 8.90
N ASP A 778 34.81 -16.81 8.80
CA ASP A 778 34.06 -17.43 7.69
C ASP A 778 32.59 -17.67 8.05
N THR A 779 31.80 -18.11 7.07
CA THR A 779 30.36 -18.33 7.27
C THR A 779 30.06 -19.40 8.34
N TYR A 780 30.93 -20.39 8.51
CA TYR A 780 30.73 -21.42 9.53
C TYR A 780 30.99 -20.83 10.92
N GLU A 781 32.11 -20.16 11.11
CA GLU A 781 32.52 -19.55 12.37
C GLU A 781 31.56 -18.45 12.80
N ALA A 782 31.12 -17.61 11.87
CA ALA A 782 30.15 -16.56 12.12
C ALA A 782 28.83 -17.11 12.69
N ASN A 783 28.32 -18.23 12.15
CA ASN A 783 27.10 -18.86 12.67
C ASN A 783 27.30 -19.42 14.09
N ILE A 784 28.42 -20.09 14.35
CA ILE A 784 28.73 -20.62 15.69
C ILE A 784 28.91 -19.48 16.71
N MET A 785 29.54 -18.38 16.32
CA MET A 785 29.73 -17.21 17.18
C MET A 785 28.40 -16.54 17.57
N LEU A 786 27.42 -16.57 16.67
CA LEU A 786 26.04 -16.14 16.94
C LEU A 786 25.19 -17.18 17.69
N ARG A 787 25.80 -18.31 18.13
CA ARG A 787 25.15 -19.44 18.81
C ARG A 787 24.08 -20.15 17.97
N HIS A 788 24.21 -20.10 16.65
CA HIS A 788 23.39 -20.88 15.72
C HIS A 788 24.13 -22.14 15.27
N PRO A 789 23.42 -23.22 14.90
CA PRO A 789 24.06 -24.36 14.24
C PRO A 789 24.63 -23.91 12.87
N ALA A 790 25.65 -24.63 12.40
CA ALA A 790 26.28 -24.32 11.11
C ALA A 790 25.32 -24.45 9.91
N ASP A 791 24.35 -25.36 10.01
CA ASP A 791 23.25 -25.53 9.07
C ASP A 791 21.99 -25.95 9.83
N ALA A 792 20.96 -25.10 9.85
CA ALA A 792 19.69 -25.36 10.57
C ALA A 792 18.58 -25.87 9.63
N ARG A 793 18.91 -26.21 8.38
CA ARG A 793 17.90 -26.55 7.37
C ARG A 793 17.36 -27.97 7.54
N SER A 794 16.06 -28.10 7.30
CA SER A 794 15.37 -29.38 7.18
C SER A 794 14.78 -29.55 5.79
N TYR A 795 14.93 -30.75 5.22
CA TYR A 795 14.49 -31.06 3.86
C TYR A 795 13.27 -31.99 3.79
N GLY A 796 12.73 -32.42 4.95
CA GLY A 796 11.54 -33.29 4.97
C GLY A 796 10.33 -32.66 4.26
N LEU A 797 10.18 -31.33 4.36
CA LEU A 797 9.13 -30.62 3.65
C LEU A 797 9.28 -30.68 2.12
N ALA A 798 10.53 -30.62 1.62
CA ALA A 798 10.79 -30.80 0.20
C ALA A 798 10.44 -32.21 -0.28
N THR A 799 10.75 -33.24 0.51
CA THR A 799 10.35 -34.62 0.21
C THR A 799 8.84 -34.74 0.11
N SER A 800 8.08 -34.20 1.07
CA SER A 800 6.61 -34.21 1.04
C SER A 800 6.03 -33.50 -0.19
N MET A 801 6.59 -32.33 -0.55
CA MET A 801 6.16 -31.59 -1.75
C MET A 801 6.44 -32.38 -3.04
N LEU A 802 7.59 -33.05 -3.14
CA LEU A 802 7.91 -33.89 -4.30
C LEU A 802 6.96 -35.09 -4.42
N VAL A 803 6.62 -35.74 -3.30
CA VAL A 803 5.64 -36.84 -3.27
C VAL A 803 4.27 -36.34 -3.76
N ASP A 804 3.82 -35.17 -3.29
CA ASP A 804 2.56 -34.59 -3.73
C ASP A 804 2.55 -34.21 -5.22
N LEU A 805 3.68 -33.74 -5.77
CA LEU A 805 3.86 -33.47 -7.20
C LEU A 805 3.95 -34.75 -8.08
N GLY A 806 3.81 -35.92 -7.47
CA GLY A 806 3.90 -37.20 -8.18
C GLY A 806 5.33 -37.65 -8.49
N LEU A 807 6.35 -37.03 -7.88
CA LEU A 807 7.77 -37.36 -8.05
C LEU A 807 8.31 -38.29 -6.95
N GLY A 808 7.42 -38.83 -6.12
CA GLY A 808 7.74 -39.89 -5.15
C GLY A 808 7.64 -41.29 -5.77
N GLY A 809 8.18 -42.29 -5.06
CA GLY A 809 8.19 -43.69 -5.50
C GLY A 809 9.46 -44.10 -6.25
N GLU A 810 9.40 -45.22 -6.97
CA GLU A 810 10.58 -45.90 -7.50
C GLU A 810 11.16 -45.32 -8.82
N GLU A 811 10.38 -44.48 -9.53
CA GLU A 811 10.80 -43.86 -10.80
C GLU A 811 12.04 -43.00 -10.62
N GLY A 812 12.06 -42.22 -9.55
CA GLY A 812 13.19 -41.41 -9.10
C GLY A 812 13.43 -40.12 -9.89
N ILE A 813 14.42 -39.35 -9.43
CA ILE A 813 14.69 -37.98 -9.90
C ILE A 813 16.17 -37.74 -10.22
N ARG A 814 16.46 -36.72 -11.03
CA ARG A 814 17.82 -36.15 -11.16
C ARG A 814 17.94 -34.93 -10.27
N LEU A 815 18.81 -34.98 -9.26
CA LEU A 815 18.92 -33.92 -8.25
C LEU A 815 20.10 -32.98 -8.52
N LEU A 816 19.82 -31.69 -8.69
CA LEU A 816 20.79 -30.60 -8.80
C LEU A 816 21.33 -30.23 -7.41
N THR A 817 22.47 -30.80 -7.04
CA THR A 817 23.11 -30.51 -5.75
C THR A 817 24.62 -30.82 -5.77
N ASN A 818 25.38 -30.07 -4.97
CA ASN A 818 26.76 -30.42 -4.61
C ASN A 818 26.90 -30.90 -3.17
N ASN A 819 25.83 -30.81 -2.38
CA ASN A 819 25.83 -31.25 -1.00
C ASN A 819 25.41 -32.74 -0.95
N PRO A 820 26.28 -33.66 -0.49
CA PRO A 820 25.95 -35.08 -0.34
C PRO A 820 24.86 -35.34 0.70
N ASP A 821 24.82 -34.56 1.79
CA ASP A 821 23.79 -34.70 2.84
C ASP A 821 22.41 -34.33 2.32
N LYS A 822 22.35 -33.35 1.41
CA LYS A 822 21.10 -32.99 0.73
C LYS A 822 20.55 -34.12 -0.13
N VAL A 823 21.41 -34.97 -0.73
CA VAL A 823 20.94 -36.14 -1.49
C VAL A 823 20.19 -37.09 -0.57
N ARG A 824 20.80 -37.44 0.57
CA ARG A 824 20.22 -38.35 1.56
C ARG A 824 18.97 -37.77 2.23
N ALA A 825 19.00 -36.49 2.57
CA ALA A 825 17.88 -35.83 3.24
C ALA A 825 16.63 -35.72 2.35
N VAL A 826 16.80 -35.61 1.03
CA VAL A 826 15.68 -35.56 0.07
C VAL A 826 15.05 -36.93 -0.14
N GLU A 827 15.83 -38.02 -0.06
CA GLU A 827 15.26 -39.37 -0.19
C GLU A 827 14.22 -39.68 0.89
N GLY A 828 14.36 -39.08 2.08
CA GLY A 828 13.45 -39.25 3.20
C GLY A 828 13.72 -40.52 4.04
N PRO A 829 13.08 -40.66 5.21
CA PRO A 829 13.33 -41.78 6.13
C PRO A 829 12.89 -43.14 5.55
N GLY A 830 11.79 -43.16 4.79
CA GLY A 830 11.25 -44.34 4.12
C GLY A 830 11.68 -44.49 2.66
N ARG A 831 12.59 -43.63 2.18
CA ARG A 831 13.01 -43.55 0.78
C ARG A 831 11.84 -43.23 -0.16
N GLU A 832 11.01 -42.30 0.27
CA GLU A 832 9.80 -41.85 -0.42
C GLU A 832 10.11 -41.18 -1.77
N VAL A 833 11.31 -40.65 -1.92
CA VAL A 833 11.87 -40.15 -3.18
C VAL A 833 13.18 -40.87 -3.47
N VAL A 834 13.41 -41.32 -4.71
CA VAL A 834 14.67 -41.98 -5.09
C VAL A 834 15.53 -41.04 -5.93
N VAL A 835 16.74 -40.70 -5.47
CA VAL A 835 17.67 -39.89 -6.29
C VAL A 835 18.51 -40.83 -7.15
N ARG A 836 18.24 -40.89 -8.45
CA ARG A 836 18.93 -41.79 -9.39
C ARG A 836 20.25 -41.20 -9.88
N GLU A 837 20.23 -39.90 -10.18
CA GLU A 837 21.40 -39.19 -10.67
C GLU A 837 21.60 -37.90 -9.90
N ARG A 838 22.83 -37.65 -9.48
CA ARG A 838 23.25 -36.32 -9.01
C ARG A 838 23.74 -35.53 -10.21
N VAL A 839 23.21 -34.33 -10.39
CA VAL A 839 23.70 -33.37 -11.39
C VAL A 839 24.48 -32.27 -10.67
N ALA A 840 25.76 -32.10 -11.01
CA ALA A 840 26.64 -31.16 -10.33
C ALA A 840 26.35 -29.71 -10.74
N MET A 841 26.29 -28.82 -9.74
CA MET A 841 26.09 -27.38 -9.92
C MET A 841 27.42 -26.65 -9.81
N VAL A 842 28.30 -26.83 -10.79
CA VAL A 842 29.60 -26.13 -10.80
C VAL A 842 29.38 -24.64 -11.13
N PRO A 843 29.98 -23.70 -10.36
CA PRO A 843 29.93 -22.27 -10.63
C PRO A 843 30.28 -21.94 -12.09
N ILE A 844 29.59 -20.97 -12.68
CA ILE A 844 29.78 -20.62 -14.09
C ILE A 844 31.19 -20.05 -14.32
N ALA A 845 31.71 -19.30 -13.35
CA ALA A 845 33.09 -18.80 -13.36
C ALA A 845 34.11 -19.93 -13.51
N TRP A 846 33.93 -21.06 -12.80
CA TRP A 846 34.85 -22.19 -12.89
C TRP A 846 34.71 -22.95 -14.21
N LYS A 847 33.48 -23.08 -14.73
CA LYS A 847 33.23 -23.73 -16.03
C LYS A 847 33.81 -22.97 -17.23
N THR A 848 33.89 -21.65 -17.13
CA THR A 848 34.23 -20.78 -18.26
C THR A 848 35.63 -20.18 -18.17
N GLY A 849 36.48 -20.66 -17.26
CA GLY A 849 37.77 -20.02 -16.97
C GLY A 849 37.61 -18.56 -16.52
N GLY A 850 36.42 -18.22 -16.03
CA GLY A 850 36.06 -16.89 -15.57
C GLY A 850 35.49 -15.94 -16.63
N GLU A 851 35.26 -16.36 -17.88
CA GLU A 851 34.66 -15.46 -18.87
C GLU A 851 33.23 -15.04 -18.51
N LYS A 852 32.50 -15.87 -17.75
CA LYS A 852 31.11 -15.63 -17.32
C LYS A 852 30.91 -16.04 -15.87
N GLY A 853 29.86 -15.54 -15.23
CA GLY A 853 29.51 -15.87 -13.83
C GLY A 853 30.09 -14.89 -12.81
N ILE A 854 29.78 -15.13 -11.53
CA ILE A 854 30.20 -14.25 -10.44
C ILE A 854 31.70 -14.43 -10.17
N LYS A 855 32.46 -13.33 -10.16
CA LYS A 855 33.88 -13.27 -9.78
C LYS A 855 34.05 -12.31 -8.62
N SER A 856 34.33 -12.83 -7.44
CA SER A 856 34.70 -12.01 -6.29
C SER A 856 35.52 -12.82 -5.29
N GLU A 857 36.26 -12.14 -4.41
CA GLU A 857 37.02 -12.79 -3.35
C GLU A 857 36.08 -13.46 -2.33
N GLU A 858 34.93 -12.83 -2.06
CA GLU A 858 33.93 -13.30 -1.11
C GLU A 858 33.27 -14.61 -1.57
N VAL A 859 32.92 -14.75 -2.86
CA VAL A 859 32.32 -16.00 -3.36
C VAL A 859 33.35 -17.13 -3.33
N GLU A 860 34.63 -16.86 -3.63
CA GLU A 860 35.68 -17.87 -3.58
C GLU A 860 35.96 -18.33 -2.13
N LYS A 861 36.02 -17.41 -1.17
CA LYS A 861 36.12 -17.73 0.28
C LYS A 861 34.90 -18.54 0.76
N TYR A 862 33.72 -18.24 0.24
CA TYR A 862 32.52 -18.99 0.55
C TYR A 862 32.53 -20.41 -0.07
N LEU A 863 32.99 -20.55 -1.30
CA LEU A 863 33.12 -21.84 -1.99
C LEU A 863 34.18 -22.72 -1.35
N SER A 864 35.32 -22.16 -0.91
CA SER A 864 36.33 -22.90 -0.15
C SER A 864 35.75 -23.41 1.18
N THR A 865 35.03 -22.57 1.92
CA THR A 865 34.32 -22.97 3.16
C THR A 865 33.34 -24.12 2.91
N LYS A 866 32.61 -24.10 1.77
CA LYS A 866 31.71 -25.20 1.38
C LYS A 866 32.44 -26.52 1.16
N ILE A 867 33.62 -26.49 0.56
CA ILE A 867 34.43 -27.69 0.28
C ILE A 867 35.06 -28.20 1.58
N GLU A 868 35.74 -27.32 2.30
CA GLU A 868 36.56 -27.69 3.46
C GLU A 868 35.74 -28.04 4.69
N LYS A 869 34.76 -27.20 5.05
CA LYS A 869 33.96 -27.33 6.28
C LYS A 869 32.65 -28.08 6.04
N PHE A 870 31.94 -27.80 4.95
CA PHE A 870 30.65 -28.45 4.64
C PHE A 870 30.76 -29.69 3.73
N LYS A 871 31.98 -30.08 3.32
CA LYS A 871 32.25 -31.29 2.52
C LYS A 871 31.45 -31.38 1.21
N HIS A 872 31.21 -30.23 0.58
CA HIS A 872 30.56 -30.20 -0.73
C HIS A 872 31.45 -30.86 -1.79
N MET A 873 30.85 -31.64 -2.68
CA MET A 873 31.52 -32.33 -3.80
C MET A 873 31.74 -31.37 -4.98
N LEU A 874 32.52 -30.32 -4.75
CA LEU A 874 32.95 -29.34 -5.74
C LEU A 874 34.45 -29.49 -5.98
N THR A 875 34.86 -29.56 -7.23
CA THR A 875 36.27 -29.52 -7.63
C THR A 875 36.42 -28.43 -8.67
N GLN A 876 37.43 -27.56 -8.50
CA GLN A 876 37.84 -26.63 -9.54
C GLN A 876 38.29 -27.47 -10.75
N GLN A 877 37.72 -27.20 -11.93
CA GLN A 877 37.97 -27.98 -13.15
C GLN A 877 39.13 -27.40 -13.95
#